data_AF-A0A182RC82-F1
#
_entry.id   AF-A0A182RC82-F1
#
_cell.length_a   1.000
_cell.length_b   1.000
_cell.length_c   1.000
_cell.angle_alpha   90.00
_cell.angle_beta   90.00
_cell.angle_gamma   90.00
#
_symmetry.space_group_name_H-M   'P 1'
#
loop_
_entity.id
_entity.type
_entity.pdbx_description
1 polymer ?
#
loop_
_entity_poly.entity_id
_entity_poly.type
_entity_poly.pdbx_seq_one_letter_code
_entity_poly.pdbx_strand_id
1 'polypeptide(L)'
;MEVYEFKKNFLTRLLETTNVLNGGGTNIPASAIRSEWTHFVEVAVEPTGWQALWKASRPVCEQLSMKYPLVVLGTVDQVLFDELKASFIIEAIQDDDVHFPEEQITVDLEELWPLREQNNPALNVNITADCIDKLRFFYQHLWMPWDNDGEDEHSWIDKHLESRIRFCHDLKNKTMSRQLSSHALALLAEARYIQRKRDFIELQLSEEEDQAEEEDEDNESSILKDSRSSELLQLNLRLNTIKNEINILENPIMRSVYEKVRFGVGKSKGDTPMSYIVTQAVPMDEQLTYLQSVKEMMDAKISVKMCDSLQHALDHCSPDSAIYLPPGTRQDIKFLEYLNNGGSFRGVSNAAFVEAYDRATKENPTIVSKNDDSVLLTIDGDFTLENIRLDCSNVRTGVVIKQGNITFRNCCFTGAPRSSNKQGIVIFGNCTITFERCVIKEFSTGIYSNHDCTINLVKTTISHCMTGLETLDQCQILFNSASITDCSQYGLLLEDFNDDAQNTQNGSGVPTEGSRSQVFEDYNTIEREEFTFEGSCAFRDNAKGNFVIRKGFSERFNSSCFVDEDETQQQHDVEDGLEDSICDATNVSFSANYLEASKLSSTKQISRSADISVASESASDTGGSGSMSQSEDEELSEYDGVENSTLDVRDVRHSLLEVKQSGITSESNETVAMKHDDQVIEIDDTIIEID
;
A
#
# COMPACT_ATOMS: atom_id res chain seq x y z
N MET A 1 18.29 7.49 20.30
CA MET A 1 17.51 7.93 21.48
C MET A 1 16.45 6.86 21.69
N GLU A 2 16.07 6.51 22.92
CA GLU A 2 15.08 5.44 23.12
C GLU A 2 13.65 6.00 23.15
N VAL A 3 12.78 5.41 22.34
CA VAL A 3 11.32 5.64 22.35
C VAL A 3 10.57 4.47 22.97
N TYR A 4 9.29 4.66 23.25
CA TYR A 4 8.40 3.58 23.68
C TYR A 4 7.94 2.73 22.48
N GLU A 5 7.99 1.41 22.64
CA GLU A 5 7.48 0.44 21.66
C GLU A 5 6.56 -0.56 22.36
N PHE A 6 5.38 -0.81 21.78
CA PHE A 6 4.33 -1.62 22.41
C PHE A 6 3.92 -2.81 21.53
N LYS A 7 4.47 -4.01 21.83
CA LYS A 7 4.01 -5.27 21.23
C LYS A 7 2.76 -5.82 21.96
N LYS A 8 1.60 -5.21 21.68
CA LYS A 8 0.28 -5.57 22.25
C LYS A 8 -0.46 -6.61 21.38
N ASN A 9 -1.18 -7.53 22.03
CA ASN A 9 -1.97 -8.59 21.35
C ASN A 9 -3.42 -8.17 21.06
N PHE A 10 -4.16 -9.00 20.32
CA PHE A 10 -5.58 -8.80 19.98
C PHE A 10 -6.47 -8.41 21.18
N LEU A 11 -6.42 -9.16 22.29
CA LEU A 11 -7.27 -8.92 23.46
C LEU A 11 -6.91 -7.61 24.17
N THR A 12 -5.63 -7.30 24.26
CA THR A 12 -5.15 -6.02 24.80
C THR A 12 -5.64 -4.85 23.95
N ARG A 13 -5.44 -4.89 22.63
CA ARG A 13 -5.90 -3.83 21.71
C ARG A 13 -7.42 -3.65 21.73
N LEU A 14 -8.18 -4.75 21.80
CA LEU A 14 -9.63 -4.70 21.93
C LEU A 14 -10.04 -4.02 23.24
N LEU A 15 -9.54 -4.49 24.39
CA LEU A 15 -9.87 -3.91 25.70
C LEU A 15 -9.48 -2.43 25.80
N GLU A 16 -8.29 -2.06 25.32
CA GLU A 16 -7.83 -0.67 25.32
C GLU A 16 -8.75 0.24 24.51
N THR A 17 -9.06 -0.14 23.27
CA THR A 17 -9.90 0.67 22.37
C THR A 17 -11.35 0.73 22.86
N THR A 18 -11.87 -0.39 23.35
CA THR A 18 -13.19 -0.47 24.00
C THR A 18 -13.27 0.41 25.25
N ASN A 19 -12.19 0.52 26.04
CA ASN A 19 -12.20 1.40 27.22
C ASN A 19 -12.18 2.89 26.86
N VAL A 20 -11.50 3.29 25.78
CA VAL A 20 -11.55 4.66 25.26
C VAL A 20 -12.97 4.98 24.77
N LEU A 21 -13.54 4.09 23.96
CA LEU A 21 -14.83 4.31 23.28
C LEU A 21 -16.07 3.87 24.09
N ASN A 22 -15.94 3.63 25.40
CA ASN A 22 -17.10 3.35 26.28
C ASN A 22 -17.33 4.46 27.32
N GLY A 23 -16.67 5.62 27.19
CA GLY A 23 -16.81 6.74 28.11
C GLY A 23 -18.22 7.33 28.11
N GLY A 24 -18.81 7.54 26.93
CA GLY A 24 -20.10 8.21 26.74
C GLY A 24 -21.38 7.35 26.87
N GLY A 25 -21.34 6.05 26.56
CA GLY A 25 -22.53 5.18 26.61
C GLY A 25 -22.53 4.02 25.60
N THR A 26 -23.58 3.20 25.61
CA THR A 26 -23.64 1.91 24.87
C THR A 26 -23.99 2.02 23.38
N ASN A 27 -23.79 3.16 22.74
CA ASN A 27 -24.01 3.35 21.30
C ASN A 27 -23.26 4.61 20.84
N ILE A 28 -21.99 4.45 20.45
CA ILE A 28 -21.17 5.57 19.96
C ILE A 28 -21.21 5.57 18.42
N PRO A 29 -21.83 6.58 17.79
CA PRO A 29 -21.87 6.72 16.34
C PRO A 29 -20.53 7.24 15.80
N ALA A 30 -20.33 7.18 14.48
CA ALA A 30 -19.05 7.52 13.86
C ALA A 30 -18.64 8.98 14.12
N SER A 31 -19.58 9.93 14.07
CA SER A 31 -19.31 11.35 14.33
C SER A 31 -18.77 11.64 15.74
N ALA A 32 -19.15 10.84 16.74
CA ALA A 32 -18.76 11.03 18.14
C ALA A 32 -17.34 10.51 18.46
N ILE A 33 -16.80 9.61 17.63
CA ILE A 33 -15.51 8.92 17.87
C ILE A 33 -14.36 9.90 18.13
N ARG A 34 -14.24 10.98 17.35
CA ARG A 34 -13.18 12.00 17.55
C ARG A 34 -13.28 12.63 18.93
N SER A 35 -14.50 12.92 19.39
CA SER A 35 -14.70 13.56 20.70
C SER A 35 -14.32 12.63 21.85
N GLU A 36 -14.63 11.33 21.80
CA GLU A 36 -14.20 10.36 22.82
C GLU A 36 -12.66 10.27 22.89
N TRP A 37 -11.97 10.30 21.74
CA TRP A 37 -10.51 10.38 21.69
C TRP A 37 -9.96 11.68 22.29
N THR A 38 -10.55 12.84 21.97
CA THR A 38 -10.16 14.14 22.56
C THR A 38 -10.28 14.10 24.09
N HIS A 39 -11.42 13.66 24.64
CA HIS A 39 -11.61 13.54 26.09
C HIS A 39 -10.61 12.57 26.74
N PHE A 40 -10.29 11.45 26.08
CA PHE A 40 -9.31 10.49 26.61
C PHE A 40 -7.88 11.04 26.60
N VAL A 41 -7.50 11.73 25.54
CA VAL A 41 -6.18 12.37 25.40
C VAL A 41 -6.02 13.51 26.40
N GLU A 42 -7.04 14.34 26.62
CA GLU A 42 -7.04 15.44 27.61
C GLU A 42 -6.74 14.97 29.04
N VAL A 43 -7.21 13.76 29.41
CA VAL A 43 -7.00 13.19 30.75
C VAL A 43 -5.66 12.43 30.88
N ALA A 44 -5.09 11.94 29.77
CA ALA A 44 -3.97 10.99 29.79
C ALA A 44 -2.62 11.54 29.29
N VAL A 45 -2.62 12.60 28.46
CA VAL A 45 -1.40 13.18 27.87
C VAL A 45 -0.94 14.39 28.65
N GLU A 46 0.36 14.47 28.93
CA GLU A 46 0.99 15.67 29.50
C GLU A 46 0.83 16.84 28.50
N PRO A 47 0.27 18.00 28.91
CA PRO A 47 -0.16 19.04 27.97
C PRO A 47 1.00 19.81 27.33
N THR A 48 2.19 19.80 27.96
CA THR A 48 3.36 20.60 27.56
C THR A 48 4.67 19.95 28.03
N GLY A 49 5.79 20.31 27.41
CA GLY A 49 7.15 20.16 27.95
C GLY A 49 7.81 18.78 27.83
N TRP A 50 7.19 17.80 27.17
CA TRP A 50 7.79 16.49 26.90
C TRP A 50 8.50 16.45 25.55
N GLN A 51 9.61 15.73 25.49
CA GLN A 51 10.41 15.50 24.30
C GLN A 51 9.94 14.27 23.52
N ALA A 52 10.04 14.35 22.19
CA ALA A 52 9.64 13.30 21.29
C ALA A 52 10.47 13.29 19.99
N LEU A 53 10.47 12.15 19.32
CA LEU A 53 10.78 12.08 17.89
C LEU A 53 9.50 12.25 17.10
N TRP A 54 9.43 13.31 16.29
CA TRP A 54 8.43 13.42 15.24
C TRP A 54 8.87 12.59 14.04
N LYS A 55 8.06 11.60 13.65
CA LYS A 55 8.29 10.76 12.47
C LYS A 55 7.31 11.15 11.38
N ALA A 56 7.63 12.22 10.65
CA ALA A 56 6.73 12.84 9.69
C ALA A 56 6.30 11.85 8.59
N SER A 57 5.00 11.79 8.31
CA SER A 57 4.49 10.95 7.24
C SER A 57 4.92 11.45 5.84
N ARG A 58 4.87 10.54 4.84
CA ARG A 58 5.20 10.87 3.44
C ARG A 58 4.47 12.11 2.90
N PRO A 59 3.15 12.31 3.13
CA PRO A 59 2.45 13.51 2.68
C PRO A 59 3.01 14.81 3.28
N VAL A 60 3.40 14.80 4.56
CA VAL A 60 3.99 15.99 5.21
C VAL A 60 5.39 16.27 4.63
N CYS A 61 6.18 15.24 4.36
CA CYS A 61 7.45 15.39 3.64
C CYS A 61 7.26 15.91 2.20
N GLU A 62 6.20 15.46 1.50
CA GLU A 62 5.84 15.94 0.16
C GLU A 62 5.43 17.44 0.21
N GLN A 63 4.59 17.85 1.18
CA GLN A 63 4.17 19.24 1.39
C GLN A 63 5.33 20.17 1.73
N LEU A 64 6.22 19.74 2.64
CA LEU A 64 7.40 20.52 3.05
C LEU A 64 8.54 20.47 2.02
N SER A 65 8.39 19.72 0.91
CA SER A 65 9.45 19.46 -0.09
C SER A 65 10.72 18.80 0.48
N MET A 66 10.59 18.06 1.56
CA MET A 66 11.70 17.38 2.26
C MET A 66 11.83 15.92 1.83
N LYS A 67 13.01 15.33 2.05
CA LYS A 67 13.26 13.90 1.86
C LYS A 67 12.51 13.09 2.93
N TYR A 68 11.90 11.98 2.52
CA TYR A 68 11.36 10.95 3.39
C TYR A 68 12.34 9.75 3.45
N PRO A 69 12.57 9.12 4.63
CA PRO A 69 11.97 9.43 5.92
C PRO A 69 12.54 10.70 6.54
N LEU A 70 11.71 11.40 7.33
CA LEU A 70 12.10 12.58 8.10
C LEU A 70 11.82 12.30 9.57
N VAL A 71 12.88 12.38 10.38
CA VAL A 71 12.82 12.20 11.84
C VAL A 71 13.45 13.43 12.50
N VAL A 72 12.68 14.04 13.40
CA VAL A 72 13.03 15.31 14.05
C VAL A 72 12.91 15.14 15.56
N LEU A 73 13.95 15.53 16.30
CA LEU A 73 13.89 15.66 17.75
C LEU A 73 13.33 17.03 18.11
N GLY A 74 12.44 17.07 19.08
CA GLY A 74 11.88 18.31 19.59
C GLY A 74 11.12 18.15 20.91
N THR A 75 10.68 19.29 21.44
CA THR A 75 9.84 19.39 22.62
C THR A 75 8.43 19.85 22.22
N VAL A 76 7.40 19.22 22.77
CA VAL A 76 6.02 19.69 22.63
C VAL A 76 5.83 20.94 23.50
N ASP A 77 5.55 22.07 22.87
CA ASP A 77 5.23 23.33 23.56
C ASP A 77 3.82 23.28 24.14
N GLN A 78 2.84 22.86 23.32
CA GLN A 78 1.44 22.74 23.70
C GLN A 78 0.72 21.64 22.90
N VAL A 79 -0.07 20.81 23.59
CA VAL A 79 -1.04 19.91 22.98
C VAL A 79 -2.35 20.65 22.66
N LEU A 80 -2.83 20.48 21.42
CA LEU A 80 -4.07 21.03 20.88
C LEU A 80 -5.13 19.91 20.86
N PHE A 81 -5.78 19.69 22.00
CA PHE A 81 -6.65 18.53 22.24
C PHE A 81 -7.84 18.41 21.26
N ASP A 82 -8.49 19.53 20.93
CA ASP A 82 -9.61 19.57 19.97
C ASP A 82 -9.20 19.10 18.56
N GLU A 83 -7.96 19.42 18.16
CA GLU A 83 -7.41 19.02 16.87
C GLU A 83 -6.76 17.64 16.89
N LEU A 84 -6.42 17.09 18.08
CA LEU A 84 -5.53 15.93 18.26
C LEU A 84 -4.10 16.17 17.71
N LYS A 85 -3.63 17.42 17.85
CA LYS A 85 -2.31 17.88 17.38
C LYS A 85 -1.45 18.39 18.53
N ALA A 86 -0.19 18.68 18.24
CA ALA A 86 0.73 19.38 19.13
C ALA A 86 1.49 20.46 18.37
N SER A 87 1.77 21.56 19.04
CA SER A 87 2.79 22.51 18.62
C SER A 87 4.16 22.03 19.11
N PHE A 88 5.10 21.84 18.19
CA PHE A 88 6.35 21.12 18.38
C PHE A 88 7.54 22.02 18.04
N ILE A 89 8.41 22.26 19.02
CA ILE A 89 9.63 23.06 18.88
C ILE A 89 10.76 22.12 18.44
N ILE A 90 11.41 22.45 17.33
CA ILE A 90 12.46 21.64 16.71
C ILE A 90 13.78 21.88 17.46
N GLU A 91 14.34 20.82 18.05
CA GLU A 91 15.61 20.87 18.80
C GLU A 91 16.80 20.37 17.96
N ALA A 92 16.60 19.27 17.23
CA ALA A 92 17.60 18.68 16.34
C ALA A 92 16.97 17.85 15.23
N ILE A 93 17.71 17.61 14.16
CA ILE A 93 17.23 16.91 12.96
C ILE A 93 18.23 15.79 12.65
N GLN A 94 17.75 14.61 12.26
CA GLN A 94 18.64 13.48 11.95
C GLN A 94 19.43 13.67 10.64
N ASP A 95 19.05 14.63 9.80
CA ASP A 95 19.69 14.95 8.54
C ASP A 95 20.14 16.41 8.50
N ASP A 96 21.46 16.64 8.52
CA ASP A 96 22.10 17.97 8.55
C ASP A 96 21.72 18.84 7.34
N ASP A 97 21.19 18.22 6.28
CA ASP A 97 20.78 18.88 5.05
C ASP A 97 19.36 19.47 5.10
N VAL A 98 18.55 19.10 6.10
CA VAL A 98 17.14 19.49 6.26
C VAL A 98 17.06 20.81 7.04
N HIS A 99 16.54 21.85 6.41
CA HIS A 99 16.32 23.16 7.02
C HIS A 99 14.82 23.48 7.03
N PHE A 100 14.24 23.60 8.22
CA PHE A 100 12.84 24.03 8.35
C PHE A 100 12.71 25.55 8.20
N PRO A 101 11.61 26.05 7.62
CA PRO A 101 11.35 27.50 7.53
C PRO A 101 10.99 28.11 8.89
N GLU A 102 10.52 27.31 9.84
CA GLU A 102 10.02 27.72 11.16
C GLU A 102 10.63 26.82 12.24
N GLU A 103 10.95 27.39 13.41
CA GLU A 103 11.51 26.66 14.57
C GLU A 103 10.42 25.87 15.35
N GLN A 104 9.15 26.16 15.06
CA GLN A 104 7.97 25.60 15.70
C GLN A 104 6.98 25.17 14.60
N ILE A 105 6.44 23.96 14.70
CA ILE A 105 5.53 23.39 13.70
C ILE A 105 4.37 22.64 14.36
N THR A 106 3.18 22.67 13.75
CA THR A 106 2.02 21.90 14.23
C THR A 106 2.01 20.52 13.60
N VAL A 107 1.96 19.46 14.43
CA VAL A 107 2.06 18.06 14.02
C VAL A 107 0.95 17.22 14.65
N ASP A 108 0.53 16.14 13.99
CA ASP A 108 -0.48 15.23 14.53
C ASP A 108 0.10 14.40 15.69
N LEU A 109 -0.67 14.22 16.77
CA LEU A 109 -0.18 13.50 17.97
C LEU A 109 0.23 12.05 17.67
N GLU A 110 -0.40 11.41 16.68
CA GLU A 110 -0.03 10.05 16.26
C GLU A 110 1.36 9.95 15.62
N GLU A 111 1.90 11.03 15.04
CA GLU A 111 3.24 11.06 14.44
C GLU A 111 4.36 11.27 15.48
N LEU A 112 4.03 11.61 16.73
CA LEU A 112 4.97 11.86 17.81
C LEU A 112 5.31 10.61 18.62
N TRP A 113 6.59 10.35 18.83
CA TRP A 113 7.11 9.22 19.60
C TRP A 113 7.82 9.74 20.85
N PRO A 114 7.17 9.74 22.04
CA PRO A 114 7.78 10.26 23.25
C PRO A 114 9.08 9.52 23.59
N LEU A 115 10.10 10.26 24.03
CA LEU A 115 11.35 9.68 24.51
C LEU A 115 11.16 9.05 25.89
N ARG A 116 11.87 7.96 26.17
CA ARG A 116 11.98 7.37 27.53
C ARG A 116 12.76 8.27 28.47
N GLU A 117 13.85 8.85 27.96
CA GLU A 117 14.68 9.82 28.67
C GLU A 117 14.17 11.23 28.37
N GLN A 118 13.97 12.02 29.42
CA GLN A 118 13.33 13.33 29.36
C GLN A 118 14.15 14.34 30.15
N ASN A 119 14.34 15.54 29.60
CA ASN A 119 14.95 16.66 30.31
C ASN A 119 14.20 17.01 31.62
N ASN A 120 12.87 16.78 31.65
CA ASN A 120 12.03 16.98 32.84
C ASN A 120 11.57 15.63 33.43
N PRO A 121 12.20 15.13 34.52
CA PRO A 121 11.84 13.85 35.14
C PRO A 121 10.54 13.89 35.96
N ALA A 122 9.85 15.02 36.04
CA ALA A 122 8.56 15.14 36.74
C ALA A 122 7.35 14.79 35.86
N LEU A 123 7.53 14.65 34.55
CA LEU A 123 6.46 14.35 33.59
C LEU A 123 6.16 12.84 33.56
N ASN A 124 4.87 12.47 33.51
CA ASN A 124 4.45 11.09 33.40
C ASN A 124 4.38 10.61 31.94
N VAL A 125 5.55 10.60 31.30
CA VAL A 125 5.66 10.26 29.87
C VAL A 125 5.29 8.81 29.57
N ASN A 126 5.32 7.90 30.56
CA ASN A 126 4.81 6.54 30.41
C ASN A 126 3.33 6.49 30.01
N ILE A 127 2.47 7.29 30.67
CA ILE A 127 1.03 7.34 30.35
C ILE A 127 0.80 8.08 29.03
N THR A 128 1.55 9.16 28.79
CA THR A 128 1.51 9.89 27.51
C THR A 128 1.84 8.98 26.32
N ALA A 129 2.91 8.17 26.43
CA ALA A 129 3.33 7.24 25.39
C ALA A 129 2.31 6.10 25.15
N ASP A 130 1.72 5.55 26.21
CA ASP A 130 0.67 4.53 26.09
C ASP A 130 -0.64 5.11 25.52
N CYS A 131 -0.99 6.35 25.84
CA CYS A 131 -2.12 7.06 25.22
C CYS A 131 -1.90 7.30 23.73
N ILE A 132 -0.72 7.82 23.35
CA ILE A 132 -0.38 8.09 21.94
C ILE A 132 -0.28 6.79 21.14
N ASP A 133 0.22 5.69 21.71
CA ASP A 133 0.20 4.36 21.06
C ASP A 133 -1.22 3.86 20.78
N LYS A 134 -2.18 4.10 21.68
CA LYS A 134 -3.60 3.76 21.47
C LYS A 134 -4.22 4.63 20.37
N LEU A 135 -3.99 5.94 20.42
CA LEU A 135 -4.47 6.91 19.43
C LEU A 135 -3.95 6.56 18.03
N ARG A 136 -2.62 6.36 17.90
CA ARG A 136 -1.95 5.95 16.67
C ARG A 136 -2.52 4.63 16.15
N PHE A 137 -2.65 3.61 17.00
CA PHE A 137 -3.18 2.32 16.58
C PHE A 137 -4.60 2.45 16.02
N PHE A 138 -5.44 3.29 16.63
CA PHE A 138 -6.80 3.53 16.15
C PHE A 138 -6.83 4.21 14.78
N TYR A 139 -6.23 5.40 14.67
CA TYR A 139 -6.33 6.20 13.44
C TYR A 139 -5.51 5.63 12.27
N GLN A 140 -4.39 4.95 12.54
CA GLN A 140 -3.57 4.35 11.47
C GLN A 140 -4.09 2.98 10.99
N HIS A 141 -4.79 2.20 11.83
CA HIS A 141 -5.18 0.82 11.49
C HIS A 141 -6.68 0.49 11.56
N LEU A 142 -7.49 1.23 12.33
CA LEU A 142 -8.91 0.95 12.54
C LEU A 142 -9.85 1.96 11.90
N TRP A 143 -9.52 3.25 11.95
CA TRP A 143 -10.27 4.30 11.29
C TRP A 143 -10.08 4.21 9.77
N MET A 144 -11.19 4.11 9.04
CA MET A 144 -11.18 4.00 7.58
C MET A 144 -11.70 5.30 6.97
N PRO A 145 -11.21 5.71 5.78
CA PRO A 145 -11.61 6.99 5.17
C PRO A 145 -13.12 7.22 5.06
N TRP A 146 -13.88 6.18 4.75
CA TRP A 146 -15.33 6.21 4.60
C TRP A 146 -16.14 6.15 5.91
N ASP A 147 -15.48 6.17 7.07
CA ASP A 147 -16.15 6.23 8.37
C ASP A 147 -16.62 7.65 8.70
N ASN A 148 -15.90 8.68 8.21
CA ASN A 148 -16.35 10.07 8.26
C ASN A 148 -17.70 10.25 7.53
N ASP A 149 -17.88 9.55 6.40
CA ASP A 149 -19.12 9.54 5.60
C ASP A 149 -20.17 8.53 6.15
N GLY A 150 -20.07 8.13 7.42
CA GLY A 150 -20.91 7.11 8.03
C GLY A 150 -22.24 7.66 8.57
N GLU A 151 -23.33 6.90 8.39
CA GLU A 151 -24.61 7.20 9.02
C GLU A 151 -24.56 6.92 10.54
N ASP A 152 -24.89 7.93 11.35
CA ASP A 152 -24.88 7.88 12.82
C ASP A 152 -26.01 7.01 13.43
N GLU A 153 -26.79 6.29 12.61
CA GLU A 153 -27.88 5.45 13.09
C GLU A 153 -27.42 4.24 13.92
N HIS A 154 -26.15 3.83 13.80
CA HIS A 154 -25.63 2.59 14.37
C HIS A 154 -24.29 2.79 15.10
N SER A 155 -24.10 2.02 16.17
CA SER A 155 -22.84 1.93 16.92
C SER A 155 -21.68 1.53 16.02
N TRP A 156 -20.69 2.41 15.88
CA TRP A 156 -19.47 2.09 15.13
C TRP A 156 -18.72 0.93 15.79
N ILE A 157 -18.75 0.88 17.13
CA ILE A 157 -18.09 -0.14 17.96
C ILE A 157 -18.62 -1.53 17.63
N ASP A 158 -19.95 -1.72 17.71
CA ASP A 158 -20.58 -3.03 17.50
C ASP A 158 -20.44 -3.51 16.05
N LYS A 159 -20.30 -2.57 15.11
CA LYS A 159 -20.22 -2.85 13.66
C LYS A 159 -18.79 -3.14 13.19
N HIS A 160 -17.77 -2.48 13.76
CA HIS A 160 -16.42 -2.46 13.18
C HIS A 160 -15.27 -2.80 14.14
N LEU A 161 -15.40 -2.61 15.45
CA LEU A 161 -14.22 -2.64 16.34
C LEU A 161 -13.55 -4.03 16.38
N GLU A 162 -14.33 -5.08 16.65
CA GLU A 162 -13.78 -6.44 16.75
C GLU A 162 -13.31 -6.97 15.38
N SER A 163 -14.04 -6.68 14.30
CA SER A 163 -13.70 -7.15 12.94
C SER A 163 -12.40 -6.52 12.45
N ARG A 164 -12.21 -5.20 12.64
CA ARG A 164 -11.02 -4.50 12.18
C ARG A 164 -9.78 -4.78 13.02
N ILE A 165 -9.90 -4.91 14.34
CA ILE A 165 -8.76 -5.37 15.17
C ILE A 165 -8.35 -6.79 14.76
N ARG A 166 -9.30 -7.69 14.50
CA ARG A 166 -9.02 -9.04 14.00
C ARG A 166 -8.34 -8.99 12.62
N PHE A 167 -8.86 -8.20 11.69
CA PHE A 167 -8.31 -8.04 10.35
C PHE A 167 -6.87 -7.47 10.36
N CYS A 168 -6.61 -6.45 11.18
CA CYS A 168 -5.25 -5.91 11.38
C CYS A 168 -4.28 -6.96 11.95
N HIS A 169 -4.75 -7.79 12.88
CA HIS A 169 -3.94 -8.86 13.48
C HIS A 169 -3.73 -10.03 12.50
N ASP A 170 -4.71 -10.32 11.64
CA ASP A 170 -4.61 -11.31 10.56
C ASP A 170 -3.60 -10.90 9.47
N LEU A 171 -3.57 -9.60 9.12
CA LEU A 171 -2.53 -9.00 8.28
C LEU A 171 -1.15 -9.18 8.93
N LYS A 172 -0.97 -8.64 10.14
CA LYS A 172 0.31 -8.62 10.85
C LYS A 172 0.89 -10.02 11.09
N ASN A 173 0.06 -10.99 11.46
CA ASN A 173 0.50 -12.34 11.79
C ASN A 173 0.55 -13.28 10.56
N LYS A 174 0.43 -12.73 9.34
CA LYS A 174 0.51 -13.49 8.07
C LYS A 174 -0.46 -14.69 8.04
N THR A 175 -1.66 -14.54 8.62
CA THR A 175 -2.69 -15.62 8.66
C THR A 175 -3.45 -15.75 7.35
N MET A 176 -3.46 -14.67 6.56
CA MET A 176 -3.95 -14.63 5.18
C MET A 176 -2.82 -14.99 4.20
N SER A 177 -3.18 -15.46 3.00
CA SER A 177 -2.17 -15.66 1.96
C SER A 177 -1.54 -14.33 1.53
N ARG A 178 -0.28 -14.38 1.09
CA ARG A 178 0.48 -13.20 0.68
C ARG A 178 -0.22 -12.36 -0.40
N GLN A 179 -0.86 -13.03 -1.36
CA GLN A 179 -1.63 -12.37 -2.43
C GLN A 179 -2.81 -11.57 -1.84
N LEU A 180 -3.55 -12.17 -0.91
CA LEU A 180 -4.71 -11.56 -0.27
C LEU A 180 -4.32 -10.43 0.69
N SER A 181 -3.31 -10.63 1.53
CA SER A 181 -2.77 -9.60 2.42
C SER A 181 -2.33 -8.36 1.62
N SER A 182 -1.62 -8.55 0.51
CA SER A 182 -1.20 -7.40 -0.27
C SER A 182 -2.31 -6.75 -1.07
N HIS A 183 -3.34 -7.48 -1.51
CA HIS A 183 -4.53 -6.88 -2.11
C HIS A 183 -5.27 -5.99 -1.10
N ALA A 184 -5.41 -6.48 0.14
CA ALA A 184 -5.95 -5.68 1.25
C ALA A 184 -5.12 -4.41 1.52
N LEU A 185 -3.79 -4.53 1.65
CA LEU A 185 -2.92 -3.38 1.88
C LEU A 185 -2.92 -2.38 0.70
N ALA A 186 -3.00 -2.88 -0.54
CA ALA A 186 -3.14 -2.07 -1.75
C ALA A 186 -4.43 -1.23 -1.72
N LEU A 187 -5.58 -1.87 -1.47
CA LEU A 187 -6.87 -1.21 -1.30
C LEU A 187 -6.85 -0.14 -0.19
N LEU A 188 -6.24 -0.45 0.97
CA LEU A 188 -6.12 0.49 2.08
C LEU A 188 -5.17 1.67 1.79
N ALA A 189 -4.14 1.48 0.96
CA ALA A 189 -3.27 2.56 0.51
C ALA A 189 -4.00 3.47 -0.50
N GLU A 190 -4.72 2.87 -1.44
CA GLU A 190 -5.54 3.59 -2.43
C GLU A 190 -6.66 4.40 -1.76
N ALA A 191 -7.39 3.83 -0.80
CA ALA A 191 -8.44 4.54 -0.06
C ALA A 191 -7.90 5.79 0.67
N ARG A 192 -6.74 5.70 1.31
CA ARG A 192 -6.08 6.85 1.96
C ARG A 192 -5.50 7.86 0.95
N TYR A 193 -5.21 7.46 -0.28
CA TYR A 193 -4.85 8.40 -1.35
C TYR A 193 -6.09 9.16 -1.85
N ILE A 194 -7.17 8.43 -2.15
CA ILE A 194 -8.45 8.99 -2.58
C ILE A 194 -8.97 10.01 -1.55
N GLN A 195 -8.90 9.71 -0.25
CA GLN A 195 -9.35 10.65 0.77
C GLN A 195 -8.58 11.97 0.73
N ARG A 196 -7.24 11.94 0.77
CA ARG A 196 -6.44 13.17 0.69
C ARG A 196 -6.71 13.97 -0.59
N LYS A 197 -7.01 13.28 -1.70
CA LYS A 197 -7.36 13.93 -2.97
C LYS A 197 -8.76 14.55 -2.93
N ARG A 198 -9.73 13.91 -2.26
CA ARG A 198 -11.02 14.53 -1.92
C ARG A 198 -10.80 15.77 -1.05
N ASP A 199 -10.15 15.62 0.10
CA ASP A 199 -9.89 16.72 1.05
C ASP A 199 -9.24 17.93 0.36
N PHE A 200 -8.29 17.69 -0.56
CA PHE A 200 -7.63 18.74 -1.36
C PHE A 200 -8.56 19.41 -2.38
N ILE A 201 -9.36 18.64 -3.13
CA ILE A 201 -10.33 19.20 -4.09
C ILE A 201 -11.43 19.96 -3.36
N GLU A 202 -11.92 19.41 -2.24
CA GLU A 202 -12.94 20.02 -1.37
C GLU A 202 -12.41 21.36 -0.80
N LEU A 203 -11.17 21.42 -0.29
CA LEU A 203 -10.53 22.66 0.15
C LEU A 203 -10.42 23.70 -0.99
N GLN A 204 -9.95 23.29 -2.17
CA GLN A 204 -9.86 24.20 -3.33
C GLN A 204 -11.22 24.74 -3.79
N LEU A 205 -12.29 23.93 -3.66
CA LEU A 205 -13.64 24.38 -3.98
C LEU A 205 -14.16 25.39 -2.93
N SER A 206 -13.88 25.17 -1.64
CA SER A 206 -14.22 26.13 -0.58
C SER A 206 -13.45 27.45 -0.73
N GLU A 207 -12.14 27.42 -0.98
CA GLU A 207 -11.32 28.62 -1.20
C GLU A 207 -11.80 29.44 -2.42
N GLU A 208 -12.31 28.78 -3.48
CA GLU A 208 -12.88 29.45 -4.65
C GLU A 208 -14.32 29.97 -4.41
N GLU A 209 -15.08 29.34 -3.51
CA GLU A 209 -16.41 29.82 -3.12
C GLU A 209 -16.31 31.07 -2.25
N ASP A 210 -15.40 31.09 -1.27
CA ASP A 210 -15.09 32.29 -0.46
C ASP A 210 -14.61 33.48 -1.32
N GLN A 211 -13.86 33.22 -2.42
CA GLN A 211 -13.42 34.25 -3.36
C GLN A 211 -14.54 34.71 -4.31
N ALA A 212 -15.43 33.82 -4.72
CA ALA A 212 -16.55 34.15 -5.62
C ALA A 212 -17.68 34.95 -4.93
N GLU A 213 -17.74 34.98 -3.60
CA GLU A 213 -18.63 35.89 -2.86
C GLU A 213 -18.10 37.35 -2.81
N GLU A 214 -16.83 37.62 -3.15
CA GLU A 214 -16.25 38.97 -3.18
C GLU A 214 -16.21 39.63 -4.58
N GLU A 215 -16.30 38.88 -5.68
CA GLU A 215 -16.29 39.40 -7.05
C GLU A 215 -17.53 38.96 -7.88
N ASP A 216 -18.43 39.91 -8.15
CA ASP A 216 -19.59 39.72 -9.05
C ASP A 216 -19.13 39.44 -10.50
N GLU A 217 -19.63 38.33 -11.07
CA GLU A 217 -19.51 37.87 -12.48
C GLU A 217 -18.14 37.30 -12.94
N ASP A 218 -18.08 36.00 -13.29
CA ASP A 218 -18.26 35.59 -14.69
C ASP A 218 -18.44 34.06 -14.92
N ASN A 219 -18.99 33.69 -16.09
CA ASN A 219 -19.50 32.34 -16.42
C ASN A 219 -18.45 31.21 -16.58
N GLU A 220 -17.14 31.49 -16.44
CA GLU A 220 -16.07 30.53 -16.73
C GLU A 220 -15.81 29.52 -15.58
N SER A 221 -16.17 29.88 -14.34
CA SER A 221 -16.07 29.01 -13.15
C SER A 221 -16.88 27.70 -13.30
N SER A 222 -18.01 27.75 -14.03
CA SER A 222 -18.93 26.62 -14.20
C SER A 222 -18.28 25.38 -14.83
N ILE A 223 -17.40 25.57 -15.83
CA ILE A 223 -16.74 24.46 -16.55
C ILE A 223 -15.64 23.82 -15.70
N LEU A 224 -14.91 24.63 -14.91
CA LEU A 224 -13.93 24.10 -13.96
C LEU A 224 -14.62 23.33 -12.82
N LYS A 225 -15.74 23.85 -12.29
CA LYS A 225 -16.58 23.14 -11.32
C LYS A 225 -17.09 21.81 -11.87
N ASP A 226 -17.52 21.73 -13.13
CA ASP A 226 -17.94 20.46 -13.76
C ASP A 226 -16.80 19.42 -13.84
N SER A 227 -15.59 19.84 -14.25
CA SER A 227 -14.43 18.94 -14.32
C SER A 227 -14.00 18.39 -12.96
N ARG A 228 -13.94 19.23 -11.92
CA ARG A 228 -13.57 18.80 -10.56
C ARG A 228 -14.69 18.02 -9.87
N SER A 229 -15.96 18.36 -10.11
CA SER A 229 -17.10 17.60 -9.60
C SER A 229 -17.15 16.20 -10.21
N SER A 230 -16.83 16.07 -11.50
CA SER A 230 -16.68 14.78 -12.18
C SER A 230 -15.53 13.95 -11.59
N GLU A 231 -14.40 14.58 -11.26
CA GLU A 231 -13.29 13.91 -10.56
C GLU A 231 -13.67 13.48 -9.14
N LEU A 232 -14.32 14.35 -8.37
CA LEU A 232 -14.83 14.05 -7.02
C LEU A 232 -15.84 12.89 -7.04
N LEU A 233 -16.72 12.84 -8.05
CA LEU A 233 -17.65 11.74 -8.25
C LEU A 233 -16.92 10.43 -8.57
N GLN A 234 -15.92 10.45 -9.45
CA GLN A 234 -15.10 9.28 -9.77
C GLN A 234 -14.34 8.75 -8.55
N LEU A 235 -13.79 9.65 -7.74
CA LEU A 235 -13.11 9.34 -6.47
C LEU A 235 -14.08 8.67 -5.48
N ASN A 236 -15.29 9.23 -5.31
CA ASN A 236 -16.33 8.65 -4.44
C ASN A 236 -16.83 7.27 -4.92
N LEU A 237 -17.01 7.08 -6.23
CA LEU A 237 -17.38 5.77 -6.80
C LEU A 237 -16.28 4.73 -6.56
N ARG A 238 -15.01 5.11 -6.71
CA ARG A 238 -13.88 4.21 -6.41
C ARG A 238 -13.77 3.91 -4.92
N LEU A 239 -13.92 4.91 -4.04
CA LEU A 239 -13.90 4.71 -2.59
C LEU A 239 -14.99 3.75 -2.12
N ASN A 240 -16.22 3.89 -2.65
CA ASN A 240 -17.32 2.96 -2.37
C ASN A 240 -17.03 1.53 -2.88
N THR A 241 -16.33 1.39 -4.01
CA THR A 241 -15.85 0.08 -4.48
C THR A 241 -14.88 -0.54 -3.48
N ILE A 242 -13.89 0.23 -3.01
CA ILE A 242 -12.89 -0.23 -2.04
C ILE A 242 -13.55 -0.58 -0.69
N LYS A 243 -14.47 0.27 -0.19
CA LYS A 243 -15.28 0.03 1.02
C LYS A 243 -15.97 -1.33 0.96
N ASN A 244 -16.61 -1.64 -0.16
CA ASN A 244 -17.27 -2.93 -0.36
C ASN A 244 -16.30 -4.11 -0.39
N GLU A 245 -15.14 -3.98 -1.05
CA GLU A 245 -14.11 -5.03 -1.03
C GLU A 245 -13.53 -5.24 0.39
N ILE A 246 -13.18 -4.18 1.11
CA ILE A 246 -12.64 -4.28 2.47
C ILE A 246 -13.67 -4.87 3.45
N ASN A 247 -14.96 -4.50 3.36
CA ASN A 247 -16.03 -5.12 4.17
C ASN A 247 -16.13 -6.65 3.96
N ILE A 248 -15.87 -7.14 2.74
CA ILE A 248 -15.81 -8.58 2.43
C ILE A 248 -14.56 -9.23 3.07
N LEU A 249 -13.43 -8.53 3.05
CA LEU A 249 -12.15 -9.01 3.59
C LEU A 249 -12.06 -8.95 5.12
N GLU A 250 -12.76 -8.02 5.79
CA GLU A 250 -12.89 -8.00 7.26
C GLU A 250 -13.50 -9.31 7.78
N ASN A 251 -14.51 -9.86 7.08
CA ASN A 251 -15.16 -11.11 7.45
C ASN A 251 -14.31 -12.35 7.08
N PRO A 252 -13.80 -13.15 8.04
CA PRO A 252 -12.88 -14.26 7.75
C PRO A 252 -13.45 -15.36 6.85
N ILE A 253 -14.78 -15.58 6.89
CA ILE A 253 -15.44 -16.59 6.05
C ILE A 253 -15.49 -16.09 4.61
N MET A 254 -16.02 -14.88 4.40
CA MET A 254 -16.19 -14.27 3.08
C MET A 254 -14.85 -14.01 2.40
N ARG A 255 -13.85 -13.55 3.15
CA ARG A 255 -12.44 -13.48 2.75
C ARG A 255 -11.94 -14.76 2.07
N SER A 256 -12.18 -15.93 2.67
CA SER A 256 -11.75 -17.23 2.12
C SER A 256 -12.50 -17.64 0.84
N VAL A 257 -13.67 -17.05 0.58
CA VAL A 257 -14.44 -17.22 -0.65
C VAL A 257 -13.95 -16.23 -1.71
N TYR A 258 -13.76 -14.96 -1.35
CA TYR A 258 -13.18 -13.92 -2.20
C TYR A 258 -11.84 -14.37 -2.76
N GLU A 259 -10.94 -14.90 -1.92
CA GLU A 259 -9.64 -15.40 -2.34
C GLU A 259 -9.73 -16.46 -3.44
N LYS A 260 -10.61 -17.47 -3.25
CA LYS A 260 -10.83 -18.55 -4.23
C LYS A 260 -11.45 -18.07 -5.54
N VAL A 261 -12.30 -17.05 -5.49
CA VAL A 261 -12.95 -16.47 -6.67
C VAL A 261 -12.00 -15.54 -7.42
N ARG A 262 -11.21 -14.72 -6.70
CA ARG A 262 -10.34 -13.68 -7.27
C ARG A 262 -9.02 -14.23 -7.79
N PHE A 263 -8.36 -15.12 -7.04
CA PHE A 263 -7.03 -15.65 -7.37
C PHE A 263 -7.07 -17.10 -7.87
N GLY A 264 -8.23 -17.74 -7.78
CA GLY A 264 -8.42 -19.15 -8.12
C GLY A 264 -7.89 -20.10 -7.04
N VAL A 265 -8.40 -21.34 -7.02
CA VAL A 265 -7.70 -22.42 -6.32
C VAL A 265 -6.42 -22.67 -7.11
N GLY A 266 -5.26 -22.45 -6.46
CA GLY A 266 -3.95 -22.30 -7.11
C GLY A 266 -3.75 -23.13 -8.37
N LYS A 267 -3.49 -22.44 -9.50
CA LYS A 267 -3.31 -23.04 -10.84
C LYS A 267 -2.47 -24.30 -10.72
N SER A 268 -3.00 -25.40 -11.24
CA SER A 268 -2.44 -26.74 -11.03
C SER A 268 -0.99 -26.82 -11.51
N LYS A 269 -0.16 -27.63 -10.80
CA LYS A 269 1.24 -27.95 -11.15
C LYS A 269 1.37 -28.78 -12.44
N GLY A 270 0.76 -28.31 -13.53
CA GLY A 270 0.64 -29.03 -14.79
C GLY A 270 0.20 -28.19 -15.99
N ASP A 271 -0.01 -26.88 -15.85
CA ASP A 271 -0.11 -26.01 -17.03
C ASP A 271 1.25 -26.00 -17.76
N THR A 272 1.19 -26.20 -19.08
CA THR A 272 2.37 -26.06 -19.94
C THR A 272 2.80 -24.60 -19.97
N PRO A 273 4.11 -24.28 -19.89
CA PRO A 273 4.58 -22.90 -19.89
C PRO A 273 4.04 -22.17 -21.12
N MET A 274 3.42 -21.02 -20.88
CA MET A 274 2.76 -20.20 -21.90
C MET A 274 3.47 -18.85 -22.00
N SER A 275 3.57 -18.31 -23.20
CA SER A 275 4.01 -16.94 -23.43
C SER A 275 2.85 -16.08 -23.91
N TYR A 276 2.89 -14.81 -23.53
CA TYR A 276 1.85 -13.84 -23.84
C TYR A 276 2.45 -12.80 -24.78
N ILE A 277 1.77 -12.53 -25.89
CA ILE A 277 2.17 -11.50 -26.84
C ILE A 277 1.11 -10.41 -26.79
N VAL A 278 1.50 -9.22 -26.37
CA VAL A 278 0.65 -8.04 -26.49
C VAL A 278 0.66 -7.60 -27.95
N THR A 279 -0.52 -7.35 -28.52
CA THR A 279 -0.73 -6.93 -29.90
C THR A 279 -1.29 -5.52 -29.96
N GLN A 280 -1.28 -4.91 -31.14
CA GLN A 280 -1.77 -3.54 -31.35
C GLN A 280 -2.56 -3.43 -32.66
N ALA A 281 -3.42 -2.42 -32.76
CA ALA A 281 -4.20 -2.14 -33.96
C ALA A 281 -3.33 -1.44 -35.03
N VAL A 282 -2.56 -2.23 -35.78
CA VAL A 282 -1.65 -1.78 -36.86
C VAL A 282 -1.91 -2.53 -38.16
N PRO A 283 -1.39 -2.06 -39.32
CA PRO A 283 -1.45 -2.80 -40.58
C PRO A 283 -0.94 -4.24 -40.46
N MET A 284 -1.56 -5.15 -41.22
CA MET A 284 -1.28 -6.59 -41.11
C MET A 284 0.20 -6.95 -41.35
N ASP A 285 0.87 -6.27 -42.27
CA ASP A 285 2.30 -6.50 -42.57
C ASP A 285 3.23 -6.11 -41.41
N GLU A 286 2.90 -5.02 -40.69
CA GLU A 286 3.62 -4.59 -39.48
C GLU A 286 3.39 -5.58 -38.33
N GLN A 287 2.14 -5.99 -38.11
CA GLN A 287 1.80 -7.00 -37.10
C GLN A 287 2.48 -8.35 -37.40
N LEU A 288 2.58 -8.75 -38.67
CA LEU A 288 3.30 -9.97 -39.08
C LEU A 288 4.81 -9.86 -38.87
N THR A 289 5.39 -8.69 -39.12
CA THR A 289 6.83 -8.44 -38.89
C THR A 289 7.15 -8.50 -37.40
N TYR A 290 6.34 -7.86 -36.55
CA TYR A 290 6.44 -7.96 -35.10
C TYR A 290 6.37 -9.43 -34.60
N LEU A 291 5.37 -10.20 -35.07
CA LEU A 291 5.22 -11.60 -34.70
C LEU A 291 6.40 -12.49 -35.20
N GLN A 292 7.04 -12.14 -36.31
CA GLN A 292 8.26 -12.80 -36.77
C GLN A 292 9.44 -12.52 -35.82
N SER A 293 9.65 -11.26 -35.42
CA SER A 293 10.69 -10.91 -34.43
C SER A 293 10.45 -11.56 -33.06
N VAL A 294 9.19 -11.62 -32.59
CA VAL A 294 8.86 -12.35 -31.35
C VAL A 294 9.22 -13.83 -31.48
N LYS A 295 8.87 -14.47 -32.60
CA LYS A 295 9.18 -15.89 -32.86
C LYS A 295 10.68 -16.19 -32.86
N GLU A 296 11.53 -15.24 -33.23
CA GLU A 296 13.00 -15.40 -33.17
C GLU A 296 13.55 -15.36 -31.73
N MET A 297 12.82 -14.76 -30.79
CA MET A 297 13.21 -14.66 -29.37
C MET A 297 12.60 -15.75 -28.48
N MET A 298 11.66 -16.56 -29.01
CA MET A 298 10.93 -17.59 -28.27
C MET A 298 11.43 -19.01 -28.59
N ASP A 299 11.29 -19.94 -27.63
CA ASP A 299 11.39 -21.37 -27.94
C ASP A 299 10.17 -21.81 -28.77
N ALA A 300 10.44 -22.46 -29.90
CA ALA A 300 9.46 -22.95 -30.87
C ALA A 300 8.47 -24.00 -30.31
N LYS A 301 8.64 -24.46 -29.07
CA LYS A 301 7.75 -25.41 -28.38
C LYS A 301 6.77 -24.78 -27.40
N ILE A 302 6.90 -23.48 -27.09
CA ILE A 302 6.08 -22.81 -26.09
C ILE A 302 4.71 -22.41 -26.67
N SER A 303 3.65 -22.66 -25.92
CA SER A 303 2.28 -22.23 -26.27
C SER A 303 2.14 -20.71 -26.16
N VAL A 304 1.37 -20.09 -27.05
CA VAL A 304 1.29 -18.61 -27.13
C VAL A 304 -0.14 -18.11 -27.05
N LYS A 305 -0.40 -17.11 -26.19
CA LYS A 305 -1.66 -16.35 -26.12
C LYS A 305 -1.43 -14.93 -26.66
N MET A 306 -2.38 -14.42 -27.42
CA MET A 306 -2.41 -13.01 -27.83
C MET A 306 -3.30 -12.22 -26.86
N CYS A 307 -2.84 -11.04 -26.45
CA CYS A 307 -3.59 -10.08 -25.64
C CYS A 307 -3.57 -8.71 -26.32
N ASP A 308 -4.58 -7.89 -26.05
CA ASP A 308 -4.75 -6.52 -26.57
C ASP A 308 -4.04 -5.44 -25.74
N SER A 309 -3.61 -5.80 -24.52
CA SER A 309 -2.94 -4.90 -23.57
C SER A 309 -2.04 -5.69 -22.62
N LEU A 310 -1.06 -5.02 -22.02
CA LEU A 310 -0.27 -5.59 -20.91
C LEU A 310 -1.17 -5.97 -19.72
N GLN A 311 -2.16 -5.15 -19.35
CA GLN A 311 -3.08 -5.48 -18.25
C GLN A 311 -3.83 -6.80 -18.50
N HIS A 312 -4.40 -7.00 -19.70
CA HIS A 312 -5.06 -8.27 -20.04
C HIS A 312 -4.09 -9.46 -20.03
N ALA A 313 -2.82 -9.26 -20.39
CA ALA A 313 -1.81 -10.30 -20.27
C ALA A 313 -1.52 -10.65 -18.80
N LEU A 314 -1.33 -9.65 -17.94
CA LEU A 314 -1.15 -9.78 -16.49
C LEU A 314 -2.28 -10.58 -15.85
N ASP A 315 -3.53 -10.10 -16.00
CA ASP A 315 -4.77 -10.69 -15.44
C ASP A 315 -4.94 -12.21 -15.71
N HIS A 316 -4.24 -12.77 -16.70
CA HIS A 316 -4.31 -14.17 -17.09
C HIS A 316 -3.00 -14.95 -16.94
N CYS A 317 -1.85 -14.30 -16.78
CA CYS A 317 -0.55 -14.94 -16.84
C CYS A 317 -0.34 -15.96 -15.71
N SER A 318 0.62 -16.86 -15.90
CA SER A 318 1.25 -17.57 -14.79
C SER A 318 2.50 -16.80 -14.36
N PRO A 319 2.94 -16.89 -13.10
CA PRO A 319 4.08 -16.08 -12.64
C PRO A 319 5.39 -16.35 -13.42
N ASP A 320 5.57 -17.57 -13.92
CA ASP A 320 6.68 -18.02 -14.78
C ASP A 320 6.53 -17.65 -16.27
N SER A 321 5.46 -16.93 -16.65
CA SER A 321 5.20 -16.55 -18.04
C SER A 321 6.19 -15.51 -18.58
N ALA A 322 6.49 -15.61 -19.89
CA ALA A 322 7.16 -14.54 -20.63
C ALA A 322 6.12 -13.68 -21.38
N ILE A 323 6.17 -12.36 -21.19
CA ILE A 323 5.31 -11.38 -21.87
C ILE A 323 6.13 -10.54 -22.85
N TYR A 324 5.72 -10.53 -24.10
CA TYR A 324 6.35 -9.78 -25.19
C TYR A 324 5.54 -8.53 -25.51
N LEU A 325 6.22 -7.39 -25.57
CA LEU A 325 5.63 -6.06 -25.73
C LEU A 325 6.01 -5.43 -27.09
N PRO A 326 5.03 -4.89 -27.84
CA PRO A 326 5.28 -4.30 -29.16
C PRO A 326 6.11 -3.00 -29.08
N PRO A 327 7.02 -2.77 -30.05
CA PRO A 327 7.90 -1.61 -30.06
C PRO A 327 7.11 -0.29 -30.13
N GLY A 328 7.65 0.74 -29.50
CA GLY A 328 7.09 2.10 -29.48
C GLY A 328 5.72 2.26 -28.84
N THR A 329 5.23 1.25 -28.10
CA THR A 329 3.92 1.31 -27.44
C THR A 329 3.98 1.85 -26.02
N ARG A 330 2.90 2.52 -25.59
CA ARG A 330 2.64 2.83 -24.19
C ARG A 330 1.71 1.77 -23.60
N GLN A 331 2.03 1.27 -22.42
CA GLN A 331 1.31 0.23 -21.70
C GLN A 331 0.91 0.76 -20.32
N ASP A 332 -0.32 1.23 -20.19
CA ASP A 332 -0.87 1.73 -18.92
C ASP A 332 -1.43 0.57 -18.08
N ILE A 333 -0.93 0.41 -16.84
CA ILE A 333 -1.36 -0.63 -15.88
C ILE A 333 -2.07 0.00 -14.67
N LYS A 334 -2.94 -0.74 -13.98
CA LYS A 334 -3.89 -0.22 -12.96
C LYS A 334 -3.54 -0.49 -11.49
N PHE A 335 -2.34 -0.98 -11.20
CA PHE A 335 -1.74 -1.32 -9.89
C PHE A 335 -1.53 -2.84 -9.64
N LEU A 336 -0.50 -3.09 -8.82
CA LEU A 336 0.19 -4.33 -8.44
C LEU A 336 -0.42 -5.70 -8.82
N GLU A 337 0.23 -6.37 -9.77
CA GLU A 337 0.46 -7.82 -9.66
C GLU A 337 1.85 -8.10 -9.08
N TYR A 338 1.94 -9.19 -8.33
CA TYR A 338 3.19 -9.72 -7.79
C TYR A 338 3.92 -10.52 -8.88
N LEU A 339 5.05 -10.00 -9.34
CA LEU A 339 5.89 -10.67 -10.33
C LEU A 339 6.79 -11.69 -9.61
N ASN A 340 6.38 -12.96 -9.67
CA ASN A 340 6.97 -14.04 -8.89
C ASN A 340 7.51 -15.15 -9.81
N ASN A 341 8.44 -15.97 -9.32
CA ASN A 341 8.78 -17.29 -9.89
C ASN A 341 9.24 -17.34 -11.38
N GLY A 342 10.14 -16.46 -11.80
CA GLY A 342 10.97 -16.67 -13.00
C GLY A 342 10.42 -16.15 -14.33
N GLY A 343 9.32 -15.40 -14.31
CA GLY A 343 8.78 -14.76 -15.51
C GLY A 343 9.68 -13.68 -16.12
N SER A 344 9.26 -13.14 -17.27
CA SER A 344 9.96 -11.99 -17.87
C SER A 344 9.07 -11.08 -18.71
N PHE A 345 9.36 -9.77 -18.71
CA PHE A 345 8.81 -8.83 -19.68
C PHE A 345 9.89 -8.44 -20.69
N ARG A 346 9.57 -8.47 -21.99
CA ARG A 346 10.53 -8.19 -23.06
C ARG A 346 9.96 -7.26 -24.11
N GLY A 347 10.59 -6.11 -24.30
CA GLY A 347 10.34 -5.24 -25.44
C GLY A 347 10.96 -5.78 -26.72
N VAL A 348 10.17 -5.81 -27.79
CA VAL A 348 10.60 -6.32 -29.10
C VAL A 348 11.27 -5.20 -29.90
N SER A 349 12.45 -4.82 -29.45
CA SER A 349 13.27 -3.76 -30.06
C SER A 349 14.76 -4.01 -29.78
N ASN A 350 15.61 -3.50 -30.67
CA ASN A 350 17.08 -3.58 -30.55
C ASN A 350 17.70 -2.23 -30.12
N ALA A 351 16.88 -1.25 -29.70
CA ALA A 351 17.35 0.09 -29.39
C ALA A 351 17.96 0.18 -27.98
N ALA A 352 19.27 0.40 -27.91
CA ALA A 352 19.99 0.56 -26.65
C ALA A 352 19.80 1.96 -26.02
N PHE A 353 19.34 2.04 -24.77
CA PHE A 353 19.14 3.31 -24.06
C PHE A 353 20.44 4.07 -23.77
N VAL A 354 21.50 3.36 -23.39
CA VAL A 354 22.81 3.97 -23.05
C VAL A 354 23.50 4.57 -24.27
N GLU A 355 23.31 4.00 -25.46
CA GLU A 355 23.99 4.43 -26.70
C GLU A 355 23.16 5.42 -27.53
N ALA A 356 21.83 5.31 -27.49
CA ALA A 356 20.92 6.03 -28.38
C ALA A 356 19.59 6.40 -27.69
N TYR A 357 19.68 7.04 -26.52
CA TYR A 357 18.55 7.37 -25.63
C TYR A 357 17.30 7.88 -26.34
N ASP A 358 17.42 8.90 -27.21
CA ASP A 358 16.27 9.53 -27.89
C ASP A 358 15.55 8.60 -28.87
N ARG A 359 16.28 7.65 -29.46
CA ARG A 359 15.72 6.62 -30.33
C ARG A 359 15.12 5.49 -29.50
N ALA A 360 15.86 5.02 -28.50
CA ALA A 360 15.41 3.98 -27.58
C ALA A 360 14.13 4.35 -26.83
N THR A 361 13.94 5.62 -26.48
CA THR A 361 12.71 6.14 -25.86
C THR A 361 11.49 6.10 -26.78
N LYS A 362 11.69 6.04 -28.10
CA LYS A 362 10.62 5.96 -29.12
C LYS A 362 10.39 4.54 -29.65
N GLU A 363 11.42 3.69 -29.65
CA GLU A 363 11.37 2.34 -30.20
C GLU A 363 11.10 1.26 -29.14
N ASN A 364 11.49 1.46 -27.88
CA ASN A 364 11.15 0.52 -26.80
C ASN A 364 9.75 0.80 -26.22
N PRO A 365 9.00 -0.24 -25.80
CA PRO A 365 7.76 -0.06 -25.07
C PRO A 365 7.98 0.65 -23.74
N THR A 366 7.01 1.46 -23.34
CA THR A 366 6.99 2.21 -22.08
C THR A 366 5.82 1.73 -21.21
N ILE A 367 6.12 1.21 -20.00
CA ILE A 367 5.12 0.83 -18.99
C ILE A 367 4.94 1.99 -18.02
N VAL A 368 3.69 2.34 -17.71
CA VAL A 368 3.31 3.47 -16.84
C VAL A 368 2.12 3.07 -15.99
N SER A 369 1.94 3.65 -14.79
CA SER A 369 0.65 3.52 -14.11
C SER A 369 -0.37 4.47 -14.75
N LYS A 370 -1.59 3.95 -14.92
CA LYS A 370 -2.77 4.70 -15.32
C LYS A 370 -3.20 5.72 -14.27
N ASN A 371 -2.91 5.47 -12.99
CA ASN A 371 -3.32 6.27 -11.86
C ASN A 371 -2.10 6.80 -11.09
N ASP A 372 -2.31 7.72 -10.16
CA ASP A 372 -1.30 8.12 -9.18
C ASP A 372 -1.13 7.04 -8.10
N ASP A 373 -0.24 6.08 -8.36
CA ASP A 373 -0.05 4.90 -7.52
C ASP A 373 1.13 5.01 -6.55
N SER A 374 1.16 4.13 -5.55
CA SER A 374 2.27 4.09 -4.60
C SER A 374 3.51 3.34 -5.12
N VAL A 375 3.33 2.39 -6.06
CA VAL A 375 4.41 1.56 -6.66
C VAL A 375 4.02 1.19 -8.11
N LEU A 376 4.94 1.21 -9.08
CA LEU A 376 4.65 0.70 -10.44
C LEU A 376 4.71 -0.83 -10.51
N LEU A 377 5.79 -1.46 -10.02
CA LEU A 377 5.95 -2.93 -10.00
C LEU A 377 6.47 -3.42 -8.63
N THR A 378 5.96 -4.56 -8.15
CA THR A 378 6.56 -5.33 -7.04
C THR A 378 7.02 -6.69 -7.54
N ILE A 379 8.29 -6.99 -7.32
CA ILE A 379 8.96 -8.24 -7.70
C ILE A 379 9.28 -9.04 -6.44
N ASP A 380 8.94 -10.33 -6.45
CA ASP A 380 9.09 -11.26 -5.33
C ASP A 380 9.52 -12.64 -5.84
N GLY A 381 10.83 -12.79 -6.00
CA GLY A 381 11.46 -13.95 -6.61
C GLY A 381 12.25 -13.58 -7.87
N ASP A 382 12.70 -14.59 -8.60
CA ASP A 382 13.48 -14.38 -9.82
C ASP A 382 12.62 -13.72 -10.91
N PHE A 383 13.13 -12.71 -11.61
CA PHE A 383 12.39 -12.06 -12.71
C PHE A 383 13.33 -11.30 -13.65
N THR A 384 12.96 -11.17 -14.93
CA THR A 384 13.77 -10.44 -15.94
C THR A 384 12.95 -9.37 -16.68
N LEU A 385 13.47 -8.15 -16.77
CA LEU A 385 12.97 -7.11 -17.69
C LEU A 385 14.04 -6.85 -18.75
N GLU A 386 13.63 -6.80 -20.02
CA GLU A 386 14.53 -6.56 -21.15
C GLU A 386 13.92 -5.56 -22.13
N ASN A 387 14.70 -4.55 -22.58
CA ASN A 387 14.31 -3.57 -23.60
C ASN A 387 13.02 -2.77 -23.29
N ILE A 388 12.85 -2.32 -22.04
CA ILE A 388 11.63 -1.63 -21.56
C ILE A 388 11.98 -0.30 -20.89
N ARG A 389 11.16 0.72 -21.13
CA ARG A 389 11.11 1.93 -20.29
C ARG A 389 10.03 1.78 -19.23
N LEU A 390 10.36 2.10 -17.98
CA LEU A 390 9.43 2.30 -16.88
C LEU A 390 9.32 3.81 -16.64
N ASP A 391 8.14 4.38 -16.93
CA ASP A 391 7.84 5.76 -16.60
C ASP A 391 7.21 5.82 -15.21
N CYS A 392 7.98 6.32 -14.26
CA CYS A 392 7.61 6.40 -12.85
C CYS A 392 7.05 7.78 -12.49
N SER A 393 6.74 8.63 -13.47
CA SER A 393 6.17 9.97 -13.26
C SER A 393 4.88 9.95 -12.44
N ASN A 394 4.06 8.89 -12.60
CA ASN A 394 2.78 8.72 -11.91
C ASN A 394 2.86 7.86 -10.63
N VAL A 395 4.05 7.44 -10.17
CA VAL A 395 4.17 6.58 -8.97
C VAL A 395 5.13 7.12 -7.92
N ARG A 396 4.92 6.81 -6.64
CA ARG A 396 5.91 7.15 -5.58
C ARG A 396 7.18 6.31 -5.68
N THR A 397 7.05 5.01 -5.91
CA THR A 397 8.19 4.10 -6.11
C THR A 397 8.13 3.43 -7.47
N GLY A 398 9.21 3.42 -8.23
CA GLY A 398 9.26 2.70 -9.51
C GLY A 398 9.12 1.19 -9.31
N VAL A 399 10.17 0.54 -8.80
CA VAL A 399 10.16 -0.91 -8.57
C VAL A 399 10.51 -1.24 -7.13
N VAL A 400 9.68 -2.06 -6.49
CA VAL A 400 9.97 -2.69 -5.20
C VAL A 400 10.43 -4.12 -5.43
N ILE A 401 11.56 -4.51 -4.84
CA ILE A 401 12.12 -5.86 -4.92
C ILE A 401 12.18 -6.44 -3.51
N LYS A 402 11.46 -7.54 -3.27
CA LYS A 402 11.34 -8.16 -1.93
C LYS A 402 12.33 -9.31 -1.68
N GLN A 403 12.64 -10.12 -2.69
CA GLN A 403 13.62 -11.23 -2.63
C GLN A 403 13.92 -11.72 -4.05
N GLY A 404 15.01 -12.49 -4.23
CA GLY A 404 15.30 -13.27 -5.45
C GLY A 404 16.41 -12.72 -6.35
N ASN A 405 16.51 -13.29 -7.57
CA ASN A 405 17.51 -12.93 -8.58
C ASN A 405 16.88 -12.11 -9.72
N ILE A 406 17.08 -10.79 -9.72
CA ILE A 406 16.42 -9.89 -10.68
C ILE A 406 17.43 -9.39 -11.71
N THR A 407 17.06 -9.48 -12.99
CA THR A 407 17.88 -8.94 -14.10
C THR A 407 17.11 -7.85 -14.85
N PHE A 408 17.65 -6.64 -14.85
CA PHE A 408 17.23 -5.56 -15.74
C PHE A 408 18.26 -5.43 -16.85
N ARG A 409 17.86 -5.58 -18.11
CA ARG A 409 18.75 -5.48 -19.27
C ARG A 409 18.22 -4.46 -20.27
N ASN A 410 19.04 -3.46 -20.58
CA ASN A 410 18.65 -2.38 -21.48
C ASN A 410 17.30 -1.78 -21.06
N CYS A 411 17.16 -1.48 -19.77
CA CYS A 411 15.97 -0.85 -19.21
C CYS A 411 16.22 0.64 -18.93
N CYS A 412 15.17 1.44 -19.04
CA CYS A 412 15.21 2.85 -18.66
C CYS A 412 14.17 3.15 -17.59
N PHE A 413 14.59 3.77 -16.49
CA PHE A 413 13.74 4.20 -15.39
C PHE A 413 13.75 5.73 -15.35
N THR A 414 12.59 6.36 -15.49
CA THR A 414 12.47 7.82 -15.44
C THR A 414 11.47 8.24 -14.37
N GLY A 415 11.93 8.97 -13.35
CA GLY A 415 11.07 9.56 -12.33
C GLY A 415 10.50 10.92 -12.77
N ALA A 416 10.31 11.83 -11.81
CA ALA A 416 9.87 13.20 -12.07
C ALA A 416 10.93 14.19 -11.51
N PRO A 417 11.54 15.06 -12.35
CA PRO A 417 12.69 15.91 -11.96
C PRO A 417 12.52 16.85 -10.76
N ARG A 418 11.28 17.07 -10.30
CA ARG A 418 10.94 18.01 -9.21
C ARG A 418 10.53 17.32 -7.90
N SER A 419 10.56 15.99 -7.83
CA SER A 419 10.11 15.27 -6.64
C SER A 419 11.22 15.07 -5.61
N SER A 420 10.97 15.47 -4.36
CA SER A 420 11.82 15.17 -3.20
C SER A 420 11.70 13.73 -2.70
N ASN A 421 10.65 13.00 -3.09
CA ASN A 421 10.24 11.74 -2.44
C ASN A 421 10.02 10.53 -3.38
N LYS A 422 10.21 10.69 -4.70
CA LYS A 422 10.10 9.57 -5.66
C LYS A 422 11.33 8.67 -5.65
N GLN A 423 11.14 7.41 -5.25
CA GLN A 423 12.19 6.39 -5.23
C GLN A 423 12.20 5.60 -6.55
N GLY A 424 13.36 5.35 -7.14
CA GLY A 424 13.48 4.62 -8.40
C GLY A 424 13.30 3.12 -8.21
N ILE A 425 14.29 2.47 -7.61
CA ILE A 425 14.24 1.06 -7.23
C ILE A 425 14.49 0.93 -5.71
N VAL A 426 13.68 0.16 -5.01
CA VAL A 426 13.77 -0.10 -3.56
C VAL A 426 13.97 -1.60 -3.33
N ILE A 427 15.01 -1.97 -2.60
CA ILE A 427 15.47 -3.36 -2.43
C ILE A 427 15.42 -3.76 -0.95
N PHE A 428 14.67 -4.82 -0.63
CA PHE A 428 14.47 -5.31 0.74
C PHE A 428 15.34 -6.52 1.10
N GLY A 429 16.63 -6.45 0.77
CA GLY A 429 17.66 -7.42 1.18
C GLY A 429 17.50 -8.85 0.63
N ASN A 430 18.46 -9.72 0.92
CA ASN A 430 18.51 -11.11 0.43
C ASN A 430 18.28 -11.25 -1.10
N CYS A 431 18.75 -10.27 -1.87
CA CYS A 431 18.55 -10.17 -3.32
C CYS A 431 19.88 -10.15 -4.07
N THR A 432 19.93 -10.77 -5.25
CA THR A 432 20.99 -10.51 -6.25
C THR A 432 20.38 -9.81 -7.45
N ILE A 433 20.82 -8.58 -7.72
CA ILE A 433 20.21 -7.72 -8.74
C ILE A 433 21.26 -7.28 -9.74
N THR A 434 20.98 -7.45 -11.02
CA THR A 434 21.89 -7.06 -12.10
C THR A 434 21.23 -6.05 -13.03
N PHE A 435 21.83 -4.87 -13.13
CA PHE A 435 21.48 -3.82 -14.09
C PHE A 435 22.51 -3.82 -15.22
N GLU A 436 22.14 -4.36 -16.38
CA GLU A 436 22.99 -4.49 -17.56
C GLU A 436 22.58 -3.48 -18.64
N ARG A 437 23.41 -2.47 -18.95
CA ARG A 437 23.11 -1.39 -19.90
C ARG A 437 21.85 -0.59 -19.56
N CYS A 438 21.58 -0.34 -18.28
CA CYS A 438 20.39 0.40 -17.85
C CYS A 438 20.64 1.90 -17.73
N VAL A 439 19.57 2.69 -17.75
CA VAL A 439 19.56 4.13 -17.47
C VAL A 439 18.55 4.40 -16.37
N ILE A 440 18.96 5.04 -15.26
CA ILE A 440 18.10 5.41 -14.13
C ILE A 440 18.24 6.92 -13.93
N LYS A 441 17.13 7.68 -13.95
CA LYS A 441 17.21 9.14 -13.78
C LYS A 441 15.95 9.78 -13.22
N GLU A 442 16.13 11.01 -12.72
CA GLU A 442 15.04 11.92 -12.31
C GLU A 442 14.26 11.43 -11.07
N PHE A 443 14.96 10.81 -10.11
CA PHE A 443 14.43 10.32 -8.83
C PHE A 443 15.01 11.08 -7.63
N SER A 444 14.36 11.06 -6.47
CA SER A 444 15.01 11.51 -5.24
C SER A 444 16.11 10.54 -4.84
N THR A 445 15.80 9.25 -4.71
CA THR A 445 16.81 8.18 -4.59
C THR A 445 16.68 7.24 -5.79
N GLY A 446 17.73 7.15 -6.62
CA GLY A 446 17.73 6.35 -7.85
C GLY A 446 17.62 4.85 -7.57
N ILE A 447 18.52 4.33 -6.73
CA ILE A 447 18.44 2.98 -6.14
C ILE A 447 18.58 3.14 -4.63
N TYR A 448 17.65 2.57 -3.87
CA TYR A 448 17.74 2.40 -2.42
C TYR A 448 17.86 0.92 -2.08
N SER A 449 18.79 0.56 -1.20
CA SER A 449 18.91 -0.81 -0.69
C SER A 449 19.01 -0.88 0.83
N ASN A 450 18.33 -1.89 1.38
CA ASN A 450 18.47 -2.35 2.76
C ASN A 450 19.76 -3.21 2.91
N HIS A 451 19.88 -4.01 3.96
CA HIS A 451 21.01 -4.93 4.21
C HIS A 451 21.04 -6.18 3.31
N ASP A 452 22.14 -6.94 3.35
CA ASP A 452 22.29 -8.29 2.75
C ASP A 452 21.94 -8.39 1.25
N CYS A 453 22.34 -7.39 0.46
CA CYS A 453 22.09 -7.36 -0.99
C CYS A 453 23.35 -7.56 -1.83
N THR A 454 23.20 -8.01 -3.07
CA THR A 454 24.25 -7.93 -4.11
C THR A 454 23.73 -7.14 -5.31
N ILE A 455 24.36 -6.02 -5.65
CA ILE A 455 23.97 -5.12 -6.74
C ILE A 455 25.09 -5.05 -7.79
N ASN A 456 24.81 -5.51 -9.01
CA ASN A 456 25.73 -5.45 -10.14
C ASN A 456 25.32 -4.36 -11.13
N LEU A 457 26.10 -3.29 -11.24
CA LEU A 457 25.91 -2.19 -12.18
C LEU A 457 26.87 -2.35 -13.37
N VAL A 458 26.40 -3.00 -14.44
CA VAL A 458 27.21 -3.32 -15.64
C VAL A 458 26.85 -2.40 -16.79
N LYS A 459 27.73 -1.44 -17.12
CA LYS A 459 27.51 -0.40 -18.15
C LYS A 459 26.22 0.41 -17.93
N THR A 460 25.85 0.60 -16.67
CA THR A 460 24.61 1.28 -16.26
C THR A 460 24.91 2.72 -15.87
N THR A 461 24.01 3.63 -16.26
CA THR A 461 24.09 5.07 -15.96
C THR A 461 23.00 5.47 -14.98
N ILE A 462 23.36 6.12 -13.89
CA ILE A 462 22.46 6.79 -12.97
C ILE A 462 22.72 8.30 -13.07
N SER A 463 21.70 9.13 -13.29
CA SER A 463 21.93 10.58 -13.34
C SER A 463 20.72 11.44 -13.00
N HIS A 464 20.93 12.72 -12.70
CA HIS A 464 19.85 13.66 -12.39
C HIS A 464 18.94 13.19 -11.22
N CYS A 465 19.50 12.42 -10.29
CA CYS A 465 18.84 12.04 -9.04
C CYS A 465 19.24 13.00 -7.91
N MET A 466 18.53 13.00 -6.78
CA MET A 466 19.04 13.71 -5.59
C MET A 466 20.18 12.91 -4.95
N THR A 467 19.96 11.62 -4.67
CA THR A 467 21.00 10.61 -4.40
C THR A 467 20.95 9.53 -5.49
N GLY A 468 22.09 9.21 -6.10
CA GLY A 468 22.17 8.20 -7.17
C GLY A 468 21.90 6.78 -6.65
N LEU A 469 22.71 6.34 -5.70
CA LEU A 469 22.62 5.04 -5.03
C LEU A 469 22.74 5.23 -3.51
N GLU A 470 21.77 4.74 -2.77
CA GLU A 470 21.70 4.80 -1.31
C GLU A 470 21.62 3.37 -0.77
N THR A 471 22.49 3.01 0.16
CA THR A 471 22.58 1.66 0.71
C THR A 471 22.82 1.68 2.21
N LEU A 472 22.21 0.73 2.91
CA LEU A 472 22.57 0.41 4.28
C LEU A 472 23.77 -0.56 4.29
N ASP A 473 24.18 -1.00 5.48
CA ASP A 473 25.34 -1.86 5.69
C ASP A 473 25.17 -3.28 5.11
N GLN A 474 26.29 -4.00 4.95
CA GLN A 474 26.33 -5.42 4.53
C GLN A 474 25.86 -5.71 3.08
N CYS A 475 25.63 -4.68 2.26
CA CYS A 475 25.47 -4.82 0.81
C CYS A 475 26.81 -4.95 0.08
N GLN A 476 26.80 -5.70 -1.03
CA GLN A 476 27.92 -5.92 -1.93
C GLN A 476 27.61 -5.30 -3.30
N ILE A 477 28.41 -4.34 -3.75
CA ILE A 477 28.11 -3.55 -4.94
C ILE A 477 29.28 -3.59 -5.93
N LEU A 478 29.00 -4.15 -7.12
CA LEU A 478 29.92 -4.24 -8.24
C LEU A 478 29.61 -3.15 -9.28
N PHE A 479 30.55 -2.24 -9.47
CA PHE A 479 30.53 -1.26 -10.55
C PHE A 479 31.40 -1.75 -11.70
N ASN A 480 30.82 -2.19 -12.81
CA ASN A 480 31.56 -2.52 -14.03
C ASN A 480 31.24 -1.51 -15.14
N SER A 481 32.15 -0.57 -15.36
CA SER A 481 32.00 0.53 -16.33
C SER A 481 30.70 1.34 -16.11
N ALA A 482 30.33 1.54 -14.84
CA ALA A 482 29.13 2.28 -14.44
C ALA A 482 29.38 3.79 -14.36
N SER A 483 28.34 4.60 -14.53
CA SER A 483 28.41 6.06 -14.45
C SER A 483 27.35 6.60 -13.48
N ILE A 484 27.75 7.38 -12.47
CA ILE A 484 26.82 8.12 -11.60
C ILE A 484 27.16 9.61 -11.65
N THR A 485 26.31 10.42 -12.28
CA THR A 485 26.60 11.83 -12.55
C THR A 485 25.42 12.76 -12.32
N ASP A 486 25.70 14.06 -12.20
CA ASP A 486 24.68 15.11 -12.17
C ASP A 486 23.66 14.96 -11.01
N CYS A 487 24.05 14.35 -9.89
CA CYS A 487 23.17 14.22 -8.72
C CYS A 487 23.16 15.49 -7.87
N SER A 488 21.98 15.94 -7.42
CA SER A 488 21.82 17.22 -6.70
C SER A 488 22.28 17.17 -5.24
N GLN A 489 22.57 15.98 -4.71
CA GLN A 489 23.32 15.78 -3.47
C GLN A 489 24.49 14.82 -3.71
N TYR A 490 24.24 13.50 -3.70
CA TYR A 490 25.29 12.48 -3.60
C TYR A 490 25.26 11.50 -4.76
N GLY A 491 26.43 11.09 -5.26
CA GLY A 491 26.51 9.97 -6.21
C GLY A 491 26.14 8.65 -5.52
N LEU A 492 26.87 8.33 -4.44
CA LEU A 492 26.62 7.21 -3.56
C LEU A 492 26.55 7.65 -2.10
N LEU A 493 25.59 7.12 -1.34
CA LEU A 493 25.50 7.22 0.11
C LEU A 493 25.45 5.82 0.73
N LEU A 494 26.39 5.53 1.62
CA LEU A 494 26.41 4.34 2.49
C LEU A 494 26.13 4.78 3.93
N GLU A 495 25.09 4.22 4.56
CA GLU A 495 24.89 4.30 6.00
C GLU A 495 25.54 3.10 6.69
N ASP A 496 26.64 3.36 7.41
CA ASP A 496 27.43 2.35 8.11
C ASP A 496 26.98 2.26 9.58
N PHE A 497 26.38 1.14 9.97
CA PHE A 497 25.90 0.87 11.33
C PHE A 497 26.91 0.10 12.19
N ASN A 498 28.12 -0.16 11.69
CA ASN A 498 29.14 -0.86 12.48
C ASN A 498 29.61 0.00 13.66
N ASP A 499 29.44 -0.53 14.88
CA ASP A 499 30.05 0.01 16.09
C ASP A 499 31.59 -0.05 16.00
N ASP A 500 32.28 1.05 16.36
CA ASP A 500 33.74 1.12 16.49
C ASP A 500 34.25 0.36 17.74
N ALA A 501 33.85 -0.90 17.90
CA ALA A 501 34.11 -1.72 19.08
C ALA A 501 35.58 -2.20 19.22
N GLN A 502 36.48 -1.86 18.29
CA GLN A 502 37.84 -2.44 18.24
C GLN A 502 39.04 -1.47 18.13
N ASN A 503 38.89 -0.14 18.25
CA ASN A 503 40.05 0.76 18.10
C ASN A 503 40.24 1.88 19.15
N THR A 504 39.83 1.65 20.40
CA THR A 504 40.13 2.55 21.55
C THR A 504 40.87 1.86 22.71
N GLN A 505 41.84 1.00 22.40
CA GLN A 505 42.98 0.76 23.31
C GLN A 505 44.22 1.54 22.83
N ASN A 506 44.22 2.87 23.03
CA ASN A 506 45.36 3.71 23.43
C ASN A 506 45.06 5.19 23.18
N GLY A 507 44.73 5.94 24.23
CA GLY A 507 44.63 7.41 24.15
C GLY A 507 43.58 7.98 25.09
N SER A 508 44.03 8.56 26.21
CA SER A 508 43.18 9.40 27.05
C SER A 508 42.85 10.71 26.33
N GLY A 509 41.67 10.80 25.72
CA GLY A 509 41.13 11.99 25.08
C GLY A 509 39.63 12.07 25.31
N VAL A 510 39.11 13.27 25.56
CA VAL A 510 37.68 13.52 25.75
C VAL A 510 36.94 13.17 24.45
N PRO A 511 35.84 12.39 24.48
CA PRO A 511 35.03 12.15 23.30
C PRO A 511 34.47 13.49 22.84
N THR A 512 34.86 13.92 21.63
CA THR A 512 34.34 15.14 21.02
C THR A 512 33.19 14.73 20.11
N GLU A 513 32.00 15.24 20.40
CA GLU A 513 30.77 14.97 19.63
C GLU A 513 30.92 15.41 18.17
N GLY A 514 30.26 14.69 17.27
CA GLY A 514 30.22 14.99 15.83
C GLY A 514 30.17 13.72 14.99
N SER A 515 29.01 13.43 14.40
CA SER A 515 28.84 12.32 13.47
C SER A 515 29.67 12.59 12.20
N ARG A 516 30.83 11.93 12.09
CA ARG A 516 31.78 12.19 10.99
C ARG A 516 31.42 11.38 9.75
N SER A 517 30.55 11.96 8.92
CA SER A 517 30.41 11.58 7.52
C SER A 517 31.76 11.77 6.79
N GLN A 518 32.18 10.75 6.03
CA GLN A 518 33.39 10.75 5.22
C GLN A 518 33.00 10.90 3.75
N VAL A 519 33.55 11.92 3.07
CA VAL A 519 33.27 12.21 1.65
C VAL A 519 34.50 11.85 0.82
N PHE A 520 34.31 11.07 -0.25
CA PHE A 520 35.35 10.67 -1.19
C PHE A 520 35.00 11.17 -2.60
N GLU A 521 35.91 11.96 -3.19
CA GLU A 521 35.78 12.46 -4.55
C GLU A 521 36.23 11.44 -5.61
N ASP A 522 37.21 10.59 -5.28
CA ASP A 522 37.77 9.58 -6.18
C ASP A 522 37.52 8.17 -5.63
N TYR A 523 36.80 7.35 -6.39
CA TYR A 523 36.48 5.97 -6.02
C TYR A 523 37.73 5.09 -5.84
N ASN A 524 38.85 5.44 -6.47
CA ASN A 524 40.12 4.71 -6.31
C ASN A 524 40.73 4.87 -4.90
N THR A 525 40.18 5.77 -4.06
CA THR A 525 40.62 5.97 -2.67
C THR A 525 39.79 5.20 -1.64
N ILE A 526 38.77 4.47 -2.09
CA ILE A 526 37.83 3.76 -1.22
C ILE A 526 38.35 2.33 -0.95
N GLU A 527 38.91 2.11 0.23
CA GLU A 527 39.36 0.79 0.71
C GLU A 527 38.25 0.11 1.55
N ARG A 528 37.12 -0.22 0.91
CA ARG A 528 35.97 -0.89 1.53
C ARG A 528 35.62 -2.17 0.76
N GLU A 529 35.34 -3.26 1.48
CA GLU A 529 35.09 -4.57 0.87
C GLU A 529 33.70 -4.69 0.21
N GLU A 530 32.79 -3.79 0.59
CA GLU A 530 31.45 -3.64 0.01
C GLU A 530 31.44 -3.14 -1.44
N PHE A 531 32.54 -2.55 -1.92
CA PHE A 531 32.62 -1.93 -3.24
C PHE A 531 33.70 -2.56 -4.12
N THR A 532 33.29 -3.12 -5.25
CA THR A 532 34.21 -3.61 -6.29
C THR A 532 34.08 -2.73 -7.55
N PHE A 533 35.21 -2.24 -8.07
CA PHE A 533 35.26 -1.39 -9.26
C PHE A 533 36.01 -2.07 -10.41
N GLU A 534 35.37 -2.20 -11.56
CA GLU A 534 35.91 -2.79 -12.78
C GLU A 534 35.69 -1.89 -14.00
N GLY A 535 36.63 -1.91 -14.95
CA GLY A 535 36.49 -1.17 -16.21
C GLY A 535 36.55 0.35 -16.03
N SER A 536 35.81 1.09 -16.86
CA SER A 536 35.88 2.55 -16.92
C SER A 536 34.68 3.19 -16.20
N CYS A 537 34.73 3.20 -14.87
CA CYS A 537 33.69 3.83 -14.05
C CYS A 537 33.86 5.35 -13.99
N ALA A 538 32.76 6.08 -13.81
CA ALA A 538 32.74 7.54 -13.78
C ALA A 538 31.80 8.09 -12.71
N PHE A 539 32.32 8.94 -11.83
CA PHE A 539 31.58 9.67 -10.81
C PHE A 539 32.02 11.13 -10.89
N ARG A 540 31.09 12.05 -11.16
CA ARG A 540 31.37 13.48 -11.34
C ARG A 540 30.08 14.30 -11.30
N ASP A 541 30.23 15.61 -11.14
CA ASP A 541 29.14 16.59 -11.21
C ASP A 541 28.02 16.33 -10.18
N ASN A 542 28.35 15.62 -9.10
CA ASN A 542 27.48 15.35 -7.95
C ASN A 542 27.71 16.44 -6.88
N ALA A 543 26.67 17.18 -6.50
CA ALA A 543 26.83 18.51 -5.91
C ALA A 543 27.47 18.57 -4.51
N LYS A 544 27.31 17.52 -3.69
CA LYS A 544 27.83 17.42 -2.31
C LYS A 544 28.92 16.34 -2.14
N GLY A 545 29.15 15.51 -3.16
CA GLY A 545 30.19 14.50 -3.17
C GLY A 545 29.85 13.28 -4.03
N ASN A 546 30.88 12.64 -4.56
CA ASN A 546 30.73 11.42 -5.37
C ASN A 546 30.35 10.20 -4.51
N PHE A 547 31.00 10.02 -3.35
CA PHE A 547 30.70 8.96 -2.39
C PHE A 547 30.69 9.54 -0.98
N VAL A 548 29.71 9.14 -0.17
CA VAL A 548 29.63 9.50 1.24
C VAL A 548 29.41 8.24 2.08
N ILE A 549 30.23 8.05 3.10
CA ILE A 549 30.03 7.05 4.14
C ILE A 549 29.65 7.80 5.40
N ARG A 550 28.39 7.65 5.83
CA ARG A 550 27.78 8.30 6.99
C ARG A 550 27.56 7.23 8.07
N LYS A 551 27.81 7.55 9.34
CA LYS A 551 27.43 6.64 10.42
C LYS A 551 25.91 6.61 10.55
N GLY A 552 25.34 5.43 10.38
CA GLY A 552 23.92 5.19 10.60
C GLY A 552 23.58 5.25 12.09
N PHE A 553 22.41 5.81 12.43
CA PHE A 553 21.84 5.71 13.77
C PHE A 553 20.80 4.60 13.78
N SER A 554 20.89 3.68 14.74
CA SER A 554 20.24 2.33 14.78
C SER A 554 18.69 2.27 14.75
N GLU A 555 17.99 3.35 14.41
CA GLU A 555 16.57 3.29 14.06
C GLU A 555 16.41 2.78 12.63
N ARG A 556 16.50 1.45 12.50
CA ARG A 556 16.25 0.70 11.26
C ARG A 556 15.02 1.24 10.54
N PHE A 557 15.14 1.48 9.24
CA PHE A 557 14.09 2.06 8.40
C PHE A 557 12.78 1.27 8.52
N ASN A 558 11.86 1.76 9.34
CA ASN A 558 10.55 1.15 9.53
C ASN A 558 9.67 1.51 8.33
N SER A 559 9.77 0.70 7.27
CA SER A 559 9.00 0.83 6.05
C SER A 559 7.54 0.39 6.22
N SER A 560 6.86 0.99 7.20
CA SER A 560 5.44 0.75 7.54
C SER A 560 4.47 0.96 6.37
N CYS A 561 4.93 1.57 5.28
CA CYS A 561 4.18 1.66 4.02
C CYS A 561 4.22 0.37 3.15
N PHE A 562 5.17 -0.57 3.31
CA PHE A 562 5.38 -1.65 2.33
C PHE A 562 5.86 -3.04 2.82
N VAL A 563 6.35 -3.19 4.06
CA VAL A 563 6.92 -4.47 4.53
C VAL A 563 6.42 -4.88 5.91
N ASP A 564 5.86 -6.09 5.97
CA ASP A 564 5.68 -6.87 7.20
C ASP A 564 7.03 -7.42 7.65
N GLU A 565 7.42 -7.19 8.91
CA GLU A 565 8.68 -7.72 9.47
C GLU A 565 8.79 -9.25 9.31
N ASP A 566 9.94 -9.75 8.84
CA ASP A 566 10.30 -11.16 8.91
C ASP A 566 11.10 -11.42 10.20
N GLU A 567 10.40 -11.77 11.28
CA GLU A 567 11.03 -12.29 12.50
C GLU A 567 11.54 -13.73 12.28
N THR A 568 12.68 -13.88 11.60
CA THR A 568 13.44 -15.14 11.56
C THR A 568 14.41 -15.27 12.75
N GLN A 569 13.91 -15.04 13.97
CA GLN A 569 14.61 -15.52 15.17
C GLN A 569 14.15 -16.93 15.51
N GLN A 570 15.07 -17.88 15.31
CA GLN A 570 14.83 -19.31 15.51
C GLN A 570 14.51 -19.61 16.98
N GLN A 571 13.57 -20.54 17.17
CA GLN A 571 13.31 -21.18 18.45
C GLN A 571 14.61 -21.76 19.03
N HIS A 572 14.99 -21.28 20.21
CA HIS A 572 15.81 -22.05 21.13
C HIS A 572 15.09 -22.16 22.47
N ASP A 573 14.28 -23.21 22.60
CA ASP A 573 13.81 -23.69 23.90
C ASP A 573 15.02 -24.06 24.76
N VAL A 574 15.23 -23.33 25.85
CA VAL A 574 15.97 -23.81 27.02
C VAL A 574 15.20 -23.36 28.26
N GLU A 575 14.69 -24.33 29.03
CA GLU A 575 14.22 -24.08 30.39
C GLU A 575 15.37 -23.57 31.26
N ASP A 576 15.23 -22.43 31.93
CA ASP A 576 15.77 -22.30 33.29
C ASP A 576 15.20 -21.09 34.06
N GLY A 577 15.09 -21.25 35.38
CA GLY A 577 15.26 -20.19 36.37
C GLY A 577 14.18 -19.09 36.50
N LEU A 578 13.28 -19.26 37.47
CA LEU A 578 12.61 -18.14 38.14
C LEU A 578 13.64 -17.25 38.86
N GLU A 579 13.48 -15.92 38.81
CA GLU A 579 13.62 -15.08 40.00
C GLU A 579 12.84 -13.75 39.85
N ASP A 580 12.10 -13.37 40.90
CA ASP A 580 11.17 -12.23 40.91
C ASP A 580 11.88 -10.87 41.01
N SER A 581 11.31 -9.84 40.40
CA SER A 581 11.48 -8.46 40.89
C SER A 581 10.16 -7.69 40.84
N ILE A 582 9.57 -7.51 42.02
CA ILE A 582 8.34 -6.77 42.28
C ILE A 582 8.61 -5.26 42.16
N CYS A 583 7.68 -4.50 41.59
CA CYS A 583 7.55 -3.06 41.83
C CYS A 583 6.13 -2.75 42.31
N ASP A 584 6.04 -2.09 43.47
CA ASP A 584 4.82 -2.04 44.28
C ASP A 584 3.72 -1.11 43.73
N ALA A 585 2.48 -1.60 43.74
CA ALA A 585 1.29 -0.77 43.57
C ALA A 585 0.88 -0.15 44.92
N THR A 586 1.06 1.17 45.08
CA THR A 586 0.56 1.89 46.27
C THR A 586 -0.93 2.17 46.17
N ASN A 587 -1.72 1.45 46.97
CA ASN A 587 -3.14 1.70 47.19
C ASN A 587 -3.43 3.11 47.76
N VAL A 588 -4.49 3.75 47.26
CA VAL A 588 -5.40 4.55 48.09
C VAL A 588 -6.84 4.16 47.74
N SER A 589 -7.63 3.79 48.74
CA SER A 589 -8.98 3.22 48.55
C SER A 589 -10.04 4.05 49.27
N PHE A 590 -11.28 4.01 48.76
CA PHE A 590 -12.46 4.11 49.62
C PHE A 590 -13.61 3.20 49.15
N SER A 591 -14.16 2.48 50.12
CA SER A 591 -15.33 1.57 50.15
C SER A 591 -16.49 1.90 49.21
N ALA A 592 -17.17 0.97 48.51
CA ALA A 592 -17.65 -0.39 48.83
C ALA A 592 -18.87 -0.48 49.76
N ASN A 593 -19.98 -1.05 49.24
CA ASN A 593 -21.17 -1.64 49.89
C ASN A 593 -22.03 -2.27 48.74
N TYR A 594 -22.62 -3.47 48.77
CA TYR A 594 -22.96 -4.35 49.90
C TYR A 594 -22.99 -5.87 49.51
N LEU A 595 -22.37 -6.70 50.37
CA LEU A 595 -22.60 -8.13 50.72
C LEU A 595 -22.82 -9.28 49.70
N GLU A 596 -21.94 -10.29 49.85
CA GLU A 596 -22.15 -11.72 49.57
C GLU A 596 -22.96 -12.47 50.64
N ALA A 597 -23.49 -13.67 50.29
CA ALA A 597 -23.40 -14.94 51.05
C ALA A 597 -23.93 -16.10 50.17
N SER A 598 -23.14 -17.10 49.71
CA SER A 598 -22.61 -18.29 50.43
C SER A 598 -23.72 -19.25 50.96
N LYS A 599 -23.70 -20.60 50.89
CA LYS A 599 -22.68 -21.63 50.52
C LYS A 599 -23.33 -23.05 50.36
N LEU A 600 -22.79 -23.88 49.45
CA LEU A 600 -22.50 -25.35 49.53
C LEU A 600 -23.53 -26.45 50.01
N SER A 601 -23.84 -27.37 49.06
CA SER A 601 -23.55 -28.84 49.08
C SER A 601 -24.49 -29.95 49.66
N SER A 602 -24.79 -30.95 48.79
CA SER A 602 -24.96 -32.43 49.02
C SER A 602 -26.09 -32.99 49.92
N THR A 603 -26.96 -33.93 49.49
CA THR A 603 -26.66 -35.39 49.38
C THR A 603 -27.75 -36.24 48.66
N LYS A 604 -27.40 -37.50 48.36
CA LYS A 604 -28.18 -38.59 47.70
C LYS A 604 -29.53 -39.00 48.36
N GLN A 605 -30.45 -39.54 47.55
CA GLN A 605 -31.29 -40.70 47.92
C GLN A 605 -31.41 -41.72 46.76
N ILE A 606 -31.70 -42.99 47.09
CA ILE A 606 -31.75 -44.16 46.19
C ILE A 606 -32.96 -45.04 46.55
N SER A 607 -33.77 -45.41 45.56
CA SER A 607 -34.62 -46.62 45.55
C SER A 607 -35.11 -46.90 44.11
N ARG A 608 -34.68 -47.93 43.37
CA ARG A 608 -34.95 -49.39 43.46
C ARG A 608 -36.43 -49.80 43.23
N SER A 609 -36.73 -50.29 42.03
CA SER A 609 -37.34 -51.61 41.78
C SER A 609 -37.21 -51.99 40.29
N ALA A 610 -37.21 -53.29 39.97
CA ALA A 610 -37.13 -53.83 38.61
C ALA A 610 -38.49 -54.38 38.17
N ASP A 611 -38.72 -54.56 36.85
CA ASP A 611 -38.84 -55.91 36.25
C ASP A 611 -39.34 -55.95 34.78
N ILE A 612 -38.72 -56.86 34.00
CA ILE A 612 -39.35 -57.83 33.07
C ILE A 612 -40.04 -57.34 31.75
N SER A 613 -39.23 -57.37 30.67
CA SER A 613 -39.43 -58.21 29.45
C SER A 613 -40.26 -57.78 28.20
N VAL A 614 -39.89 -58.41 27.06
CA VAL A 614 -40.57 -58.55 25.74
C VAL A 614 -40.71 -57.23 24.95
N ALA A 615 -40.03 -57.03 23.81
CA ALA A 615 -40.40 -57.42 22.43
C ALA A 615 -41.81 -56.94 22.03
N SER A 616 -42.12 -56.51 20.81
CA SER A 616 -41.41 -56.39 19.52
C SER A 616 -42.34 -55.61 18.58
N GLU A 617 -41.81 -54.98 17.51
CA GLU A 617 -42.61 -54.43 16.39
C GLU A 617 -43.59 -53.30 16.80
N SER A 618 -44.15 -52.46 15.93
CA SER A 618 -43.78 -52.03 14.57
C SER A 618 -44.53 -50.72 14.27
N ALA A 619 -43.91 -49.85 13.48
CA ALA A 619 -44.50 -48.93 12.47
C ALA A 619 -45.84 -48.19 12.72
N SER A 620 -45.92 -47.01 12.08
CA SER A 620 -47.15 -46.31 11.65
C SER A 620 -48.05 -45.75 12.77
N ASP A 621 -48.88 -44.74 12.55
CA ASP A 621 -48.97 -43.64 11.58
C ASP A 621 -50.19 -42.80 12.04
N THR A 622 -50.34 -41.55 11.58
CA THR A 622 -51.47 -40.65 11.86
C THR A 622 -51.63 -40.24 13.35
N GLY A 623 -52.11 -39.04 13.68
CA GLY A 623 -52.42 -37.90 12.84
C GLY A 623 -53.43 -36.97 13.51
N GLY A 624 -53.35 -35.67 13.21
CA GLY A 624 -54.52 -34.79 13.19
C GLY A 624 -55.05 -34.19 14.51
N SER A 625 -55.04 -32.85 14.52
CA SER A 625 -56.22 -32.01 14.81
C SER A 625 -56.55 -31.62 16.26
N GLY A 626 -57.19 -30.46 16.42
CA GLY A 626 -57.62 -29.88 17.70
C GLY A 626 -56.77 -28.65 18.08
N SER A 627 -56.72 -27.57 17.31
CA SER A 627 -57.82 -26.66 16.92
C SER A 627 -58.38 -25.81 18.06
N MET A 628 -58.71 -24.56 17.70
CA MET A 628 -59.64 -23.63 18.35
C MET A 628 -59.18 -22.89 19.64
N SER A 629 -59.53 -21.62 19.82
CA SER A 629 -59.91 -20.50 18.92
C SER A 629 -60.19 -19.25 19.78
N GLN A 630 -60.54 -18.13 19.14
CA GLN A 630 -61.32 -17.01 19.70
C GLN A 630 -60.56 -16.05 20.67
N SER A 631 -60.79 -14.74 20.62
CA SER A 631 -61.60 -13.97 19.66
C SER A 631 -61.43 -12.45 19.79
N GLU A 632 -61.82 -11.72 18.72
CA GLU A 632 -62.60 -10.46 18.71
C GLU A 632 -62.00 -9.20 19.43
N ASP A 633 -62.07 -7.97 18.91
CA ASP A 633 -62.67 -7.46 17.66
C ASP A 633 -62.19 -6.03 17.32
N GLU A 634 -62.15 -5.73 16.01
CA GLU A 634 -62.70 -4.55 15.29
C GLU A 634 -62.15 -3.11 15.52
N GLU A 635 -62.17 -2.18 14.54
CA GLU A 635 -62.77 -2.15 13.18
C GLU A 635 -62.05 -1.11 12.24
N LEU A 636 -61.89 -1.46 10.94
CA LEU A 636 -62.06 -0.67 9.68
C LEU A 636 -61.44 0.76 9.48
N SER A 637 -61.19 1.28 8.25
CA SER A 637 -61.44 0.88 6.83
C SER A 637 -60.24 1.37 5.93
N GLU A 638 -60.09 1.14 4.61
CA GLU A 638 -60.95 0.61 3.53
C GLU A 638 -60.13 0.16 2.29
N TYR A 639 -60.44 -1.02 1.72
CA TYR A 639 -60.29 -1.52 0.32
C TYR A 639 -59.00 -1.25 -0.51
N ASP A 640 -58.26 -2.25 -1.04
CA ASP A 640 -58.57 -3.39 -1.96
C ASP A 640 -58.90 -3.02 -3.43
N GLY A 641 -58.41 -3.75 -4.45
CA GLY A 641 -57.59 -4.97 -4.43
C GLY A 641 -57.52 -5.68 -5.81
N VAL A 642 -57.45 -7.03 -5.79
CA VAL A 642 -57.51 -8.00 -6.94
C VAL A 642 -56.15 -8.22 -7.66
N GLU A 643 -55.37 -9.29 -7.36
CA GLU A 643 -55.48 -10.71 -7.86
C GLU A 643 -55.22 -10.88 -9.38
N ASN A 644 -54.75 -11.98 -10.00
CA ASN A 644 -54.24 -13.34 -9.66
C ASN A 644 -53.49 -13.87 -10.95
N SER A 645 -52.71 -14.96 -11.03
CA SER A 645 -52.27 -16.05 -10.11
C SER A 645 -50.99 -16.73 -10.64
N THR A 646 -50.33 -17.57 -9.81
CA THR A 646 -49.23 -18.51 -10.13
C THR A 646 -49.49 -19.53 -11.25
N LEU A 647 -48.45 -19.98 -11.99
CA LEU A 647 -47.90 -21.35 -11.89
C LEU A 647 -46.72 -21.65 -12.85
N ASP A 648 -45.79 -22.45 -12.35
CA ASP A 648 -44.58 -22.98 -12.99
C ASP A 648 -44.87 -24.29 -13.78
N VAL A 649 -43.96 -24.73 -14.69
CA VAL A 649 -43.61 -26.14 -15.06
C VAL A 649 -42.89 -26.29 -16.42
N ARG A 650 -41.60 -26.63 -16.33
CA ARG A 650 -40.78 -27.60 -17.13
C ARG A 650 -40.65 -27.54 -18.68
N ASP A 651 -39.41 -27.26 -19.10
CA ASP A 651 -38.43 -28.21 -19.70
C ASP A 651 -38.54 -28.66 -21.18
N VAL A 652 -37.37 -29.07 -21.71
CA VAL A 652 -37.08 -29.82 -22.95
C VAL A 652 -36.87 -29.04 -24.27
N ARG A 653 -35.57 -28.89 -24.62
CA ARG A 653 -34.91 -29.06 -25.93
C ARG A 653 -35.75 -28.96 -27.23
N HIS A 654 -35.26 -28.18 -28.21
CA HIS A 654 -34.59 -28.76 -29.41
C HIS A 654 -33.80 -27.74 -30.26
N SER A 655 -32.87 -28.26 -31.06
CA SER A 655 -31.93 -27.51 -31.90
C SER A 655 -32.36 -27.39 -33.38
N LEU A 656 -31.62 -26.55 -34.12
CA LEU A 656 -31.35 -26.58 -35.58
C LEU A 656 -32.44 -26.11 -36.56
N LEU A 657 -32.08 -25.12 -37.39
CA LEU A 657 -31.92 -25.21 -38.86
C LEU A 657 -31.48 -23.82 -39.38
N GLU A 658 -30.22 -23.64 -39.80
CA GLU A 658 -29.82 -23.61 -41.23
C GLU A 658 -30.81 -22.94 -42.19
N VAL A 659 -30.43 -21.76 -42.72
CA VAL A 659 -30.70 -21.38 -44.11
C VAL A 659 -29.39 -20.92 -44.76
N LYS A 660 -29.17 -21.38 -46.00
CA LYS A 660 -27.93 -21.31 -46.78
C LYS A 660 -28.05 -20.32 -47.95
N GLN A 661 -26.88 -19.89 -48.46
CA GLN A 661 -26.65 -19.41 -49.84
C GLN A 661 -27.36 -18.08 -50.22
N SER A 662 -26.90 -17.26 -51.17
CA SER A 662 -25.71 -17.13 -52.05
C SER A 662 -25.78 -15.68 -52.61
N GLY A 663 -24.75 -14.93 -53.02
CA GLY A 663 -23.49 -15.26 -53.66
C GLY A 663 -23.41 -14.57 -55.05
N ILE A 664 -22.23 -14.04 -55.40
CA ILE A 664 -21.69 -13.86 -56.78
C ILE A 664 -21.97 -12.53 -57.56
N THR A 665 -20.93 -11.67 -57.62
CA THR A 665 -20.47 -10.78 -58.74
C THR A 665 -21.37 -9.60 -59.22
N SER A 666 -20.91 -8.55 -59.94
CA SER A 666 -19.64 -8.24 -60.66
C SER A 666 -19.38 -6.72 -60.84
N GLU A 667 -18.10 -6.33 -60.82
CA GLU A 667 -17.40 -5.34 -61.67
C GLU A 667 -17.91 -3.90 -62.00
N SER A 668 -16.96 -2.96 -61.83
CA SER A 668 -16.52 -1.89 -62.77
C SER A 668 -16.88 -0.40 -62.55
N ASN A 669 -15.80 0.40 -62.49
CA ASN A 669 -15.57 1.77 -62.98
C ASN A 669 -16.69 2.85 -62.88
N GLU A 670 -16.40 3.98 -62.21
CA GLU A 670 -15.78 5.16 -62.86
C GLU A 670 -15.36 6.27 -61.85
N THR A 671 -14.48 7.17 -62.29
CA THR A 671 -13.93 8.29 -61.51
C THR A 671 -14.78 9.56 -61.63
N VAL A 672 -15.11 10.22 -60.51
CA VAL A 672 -15.46 11.66 -60.50
C VAL A 672 -14.83 12.32 -59.27
N ALA A 673 -14.17 13.46 -59.48
CA ALA A 673 -13.73 14.35 -58.42
C ALA A 673 -14.61 15.60 -58.39
N MET A 674 -15.10 16.01 -57.22
CA MET A 674 -15.51 17.39 -56.93
C MET A 674 -15.47 17.67 -55.42
N LYS A 675 -15.20 18.93 -55.10
CA LYS A 675 -15.26 19.52 -53.75
C LYS A 675 -16.72 19.79 -53.37
N HIS A 676 -17.05 19.80 -52.08
CA HIS A 676 -17.55 21.02 -51.39
C HIS A 676 -17.75 20.79 -49.89
N ASP A 677 -17.43 21.85 -49.14
CA ASP A 677 -17.99 22.34 -47.87
C ASP A 677 -18.37 21.36 -46.75
N ASP A 678 -17.57 21.37 -45.69
CA ASP A 678 -18.00 20.97 -44.35
C ASP A 678 -19.07 21.94 -43.85
N GLN A 679 -20.32 21.47 -43.77
CA GLN A 679 -21.36 22.12 -42.98
C GLN A 679 -21.38 21.52 -41.58
N VAL A 680 -21.23 22.38 -40.58
CA VAL A 680 -21.45 22.05 -39.17
C VAL A 680 -22.90 21.58 -39.00
N ILE A 681 -23.07 20.41 -38.38
CA ILE A 681 -24.36 19.94 -37.88
C ILE A 681 -24.21 19.78 -36.37
N GLU A 682 -24.69 20.77 -35.63
CA GLU A 682 -25.03 20.61 -34.21
C GLU A 682 -26.24 19.68 -34.11
N ILE A 683 -26.21 18.73 -33.18
CA ILE A 683 -27.35 17.89 -32.83
C ILE A 683 -27.53 18.00 -31.32
N ASP A 684 -28.67 18.53 -30.90
CA ASP A 684 -29.04 18.63 -29.48
C ASP A 684 -29.22 17.24 -28.85
N ASP A 685 -28.60 17.01 -27.69
CA ASP A 685 -28.77 15.78 -26.91
C ASP A 685 -30.14 15.76 -26.21
N THR A 686 -31.12 15.08 -26.82
CA THR A 686 -32.35 14.69 -26.13
C THR A 686 -32.16 13.40 -25.34
N ILE A 687 -32.38 13.49 -24.03
CA ILE A 687 -32.45 12.39 -23.06
C ILE A 687 -33.41 11.29 -23.53
N ILE A 688 -33.00 10.03 -23.40
CA ILE A 688 -33.85 8.84 -23.54
C ILE A 688 -33.86 8.10 -22.19
N GLU A 689 -34.97 8.20 -21.47
CA GLU A 689 -35.33 7.26 -20.41
C GLU A 689 -35.82 5.95 -21.04
N ILE A 690 -35.55 4.81 -20.40
CA ILE A 690 -36.03 3.48 -20.81
C ILE A 690 -36.60 2.78 -19.58
N ASP A 691 -37.83 2.28 -19.71
CA ASP A 691 -38.57 1.44 -18.74
C ASP A 691 -37.88 0.07 -18.46
#